data_AF-A0A2G7FVH4-F1
#
_entry.id   AF-A0A2G7FVH4-F1
#
_cell.length_a   1.000
_cell.length_b   1.000
_cell.length_c   1.000
_cell.angle_alpha   90.00
_cell.angle_beta   90.00
_cell.angle_gamma   90.00
#
_symmetry.space_group_name_H-M   'P 1'
#
loop_
_entity.id
_entity.type
_entity.pdbx_description
1 polymer ?
#
loop_
_entity_poly.entity_id
_entity_poly.type
_entity_poly.pdbx_seq_one_letter_code
_entity_poly.pdbx_strand_id
1 'polypeptide(L)'
;MLQGFEWHVPDDQGHWKRLQRSLVSLKSIGVDSIWIPPGCKAMNPSGNGYDIYDLYDLGEFDQKGSRSTKWGSKTELQSLASSARNLGIGICWDAVLNHKAGADYTERFPAVKVDPEDRSVEIFAAREIEGWVGFSFPGRDGIYSSMKYSWHHFSGVDWDEARKKNAIYRVASKRWSDDVAHEKGNYDYLMFADLDYSNLEVQKDVLRWGEWIGSQLPLWGMRLDASKHYSADFQKKFVNHVRATVGPQIFFVAEYWSGDVRVLMHYLQKMDYQLSLFDAPLVGRFSRISRTGEDLRKIFDDTLVGNKPAHAIAPIASFFKPLAYALILLRDKGQPCIFYGDLYGIRRGVKNPTTPSCGGKLPVLARARFVRYGNLHHPSGLACIMSNGGASQKRIYGMGPAKSGLCFLPRIPFGAGYLLNFMAMANYMADAYETYSASAMSASACTRSILGAMLPLATKPMFDRLGINWAYTLVGILSLGVTVIPFVFIRYGVRIRESSKFCQELKRLKEADAQGPQTDRGVGRSGEVSEIHVEPKDVENQNGRRRNMDSPQYQELGLVSQEQQQIDLETVRATWKFLAGLSSNLTLVGFLVMPLAFEGAKDDSLGDKTGTAVAALALIGNAYLLSLILFCAQYLLYALCALWAYGRDIADEIRVDDADRTMIPLTEEEMQRQQLLRLLQENQEPSAYYLNPVMAKRVTLFEPPPLDSSKAPIENVLELTPVIDIGPDVFTNTRPLWHPPGARGIYGGAAIAQSLAAAMRTVPSEFAVHSMHCYFVLAGDSEIPILYHVERVRDGRSFITRTVQARQRGRPIFTTTLSFSRANSGGKKKLEHATSMPDVTLPDDSSADVKRRLYNAGGGPFESHKLGTVNRDSSKPEDKRIRRCMRARGNISEAGGHHAHLSALAYVTDSYFIGTVSRVHDIPRFASPAELKAVLNALKNPSDLDDDEISRAFKELKEEEAAELRRRLEGALSKAEDPKNKHKHKEVGMMVSLDHSIYFHNPWAFRADEWMVTEMESPWAGEGRGLVLQNIWSKDGTLIATCTQEGVVRLKQDEPPRSKI
;
A
#
# COMPACT_ATOMS: atom_id res chain seq x y z
N MET A 1 28.00 -1.53 0.63
CA MET A 1 29.27 -0.85 0.27
C MET A 1 30.22 -0.91 1.47
N LEU A 2 31.52 -0.82 1.24
CA LEU A 2 32.56 -0.64 2.26
C LEU A 2 33.38 0.59 1.88
N GLN A 3 33.57 1.56 2.78
CA GLN A 3 34.67 2.52 2.67
C GLN A 3 35.95 1.76 3.07
N GLY A 4 36.80 1.45 2.10
CA GLY A 4 37.96 0.56 2.23
C GLY A 4 39.19 1.18 2.88
N PHE A 5 39.06 2.28 3.61
CA PHE A 5 40.17 3.00 4.22
C PHE A 5 39.72 3.80 5.44
N GLU A 6 40.69 4.28 6.22
CA GLU A 6 40.51 5.28 7.26
C GLU A 6 41.74 6.21 7.30
N TRP A 7 41.66 7.35 7.99
CA TRP A 7 42.63 8.45 7.87
C TRP A 7 44.06 8.08 8.32
N HIS A 8 44.19 7.16 9.27
CA HIS A 8 45.44 6.77 9.93
C HIS A 8 46.04 5.45 9.44
N VAL A 9 45.55 4.93 8.30
CA VAL A 9 46.16 3.77 7.61
C VAL A 9 47.65 4.08 7.37
N PRO A 10 48.56 3.12 7.65
CA PRO A 10 49.98 3.28 7.39
C PRO A 10 50.31 3.70 5.95
N ASP A 11 51.25 4.62 5.85
CA ASP A 11 51.91 5.13 4.64
C ASP A 11 53.00 4.21 4.09
N ASP A 12 52.91 2.91 4.41
CA ASP A 12 53.86 1.88 3.99
C ASP A 12 53.61 1.29 2.59
N GLN A 13 52.80 1.98 1.77
CA GLN A 13 52.49 1.63 0.38
C GLN A 13 51.82 0.26 0.20
N GLY A 14 51.42 -0.41 1.29
CA GLY A 14 50.89 -1.77 1.28
C GLY A 14 49.37 -1.89 1.22
N HIS A 15 48.61 -0.79 1.10
CA HIS A 15 47.16 -0.81 1.31
C HIS A 15 46.38 -1.51 0.20
N TRP A 16 46.78 -1.37 -1.07
CA TRP A 16 46.18 -2.15 -2.16
C TRP A 16 46.30 -3.67 -1.93
N LYS A 17 47.47 -4.13 -1.47
CA LYS A 17 47.70 -5.53 -1.06
C LYS A 17 46.87 -5.94 0.17
N ARG A 18 46.61 -5.05 1.14
CA ARG A 18 45.72 -5.32 2.29
C ARG A 18 44.27 -5.55 1.85
N LEU A 19 43.75 -4.67 1.00
CA LEU A 19 42.40 -4.82 0.46
C LEU A 19 42.29 -6.08 -0.39
N GLN A 20 43.26 -6.36 -1.27
CA GLN A 20 43.26 -7.54 -2.14
C GLN A 20 43.21 -8.85 -1.34
N ARG A 21 44.06 -8.97 -0.29
CA ARG A 21 44.04 -10.12 0.64
C ARG A 21 42.72 -10.25 1.41
N SER A 22 41.99 -9.15 1.59
CA SER A 22 40.73 -9.12 2.35
C SER A 22 39.50 -9.46 1.51
N LEU A 23 39.55 -9.37 0.17
CA LEU A 23 38.37 -9.45 -0.72
C LEU A 23 37.47 -10.66 -0.47
N VAL A 24 38.05 -11.86 -0.27
CA VAL A 24 37.28 -13.10 -0.01
C VAL A 24 36.52 -13.01 1.31
N SER A 25 37.16 -12.49 2.36
CA SER A 25 36.52 -12.24 3.66
C SER A 25 35.41 -11.18 3.54
N LEU A 26 35.66 -10.09 2.81
CA LEU A 26 34.70 -9.03 2.54
C LEU A 26 33.47 -9.54 1.76
N LYS A 27 33.65 -10.41 0.76
CA LYS A 27 32.53 -11.04 0.04
C LYS A 27 31.72 -11.95 0.97
N SER A 28 32.39 -12.73 1.84
CA SER A 28 31.73 -13.62 2.80
C SER A 28 30.82 -12.92 3.82
N ILE A 29 31.02 -11.61 4.03
CA ILE A 29 30.19 -10.77 4.92
C ILE A 29 29.16 -9.91 4.18
N GLY A 30 29.07 -10.01 2.84
CA GLY A 30 28.11 -9.26 2.02
C GLY A 30 28.59 -7.90 1.52
N VAL A 31 29.88 -7.71 1.29
CA VAL A 31 30.40 -6.52 0.59
C VAL A 31 30.40 -6.77 -0.91
N ASP A 32 29.45 -6.14 -1.61
CA ASP A 32 29.36 -6.18 -3.08
C ASP A 32 30.02 -4.98 -3.77
N SER A 33 30.43 -3.94 -3.02
CA SER A 33 31.20 -2.81 -3.54
C SER A 33 32.10 -2.17 -2.50
N ILE A 34 33.29 -1.74 -2.92
CA ILE A 34 34.31 -1.08 -2.09
C ILE A 34 34.62 0.30 -2.68
N TRP A 35 34.39 1.35 -1.88
CA TRP A 35 34.92 2.70 -2.10
C TRP A 35 36.38 2.72 -1.63
N ILE A 36 37.30 2.88 -2.59
CA ILE A 36 38.73 3.02 -2.34
C ILE A 36 39.08 4.50 -2.10
N PRO A 37 40.16 4.83 -1.37
CA PRO A 37 40.61 6.22 -1.22
C PRO A 37 41.07 6.80 -2.57
N PRO A 38 41.28 8.13 -2.66
CA PRO A 38 41.80 8.76 -3.87
C PRO A 38 43.14 8.13 -4.27
N GLY A 39 43.15 7.51 -5.45
CA GLY A 39 44.26 6.65 -5.89
C GLY A 39 45.33 7.34 -6.74
N CYS A 40 45.26 8.67 -6.92
CA CYS A 40 46.24 9.45 -7.66
C CYS A 40 47.29 10.10 -6.73
N LYS A 41 48.29 10.77 -7.32
CA LYS A 41 49.42 11.36 -6.60
C LYS A 41 48.99 12.61 -5.81
N ALA A 42 49.25 12.55 -4.50
CA ALA A 42 49.07 13.65 -3.56
C ALA A 42 50.28 14.60 -3.55
N MET A 43 50.18 15.74 -2.84
CA MET A 43 51.30 16.70 -2.71
C MET A 43 52.55 16.13 -2.03
N ASN A 44 52.41 15.03 -1.28
CA ASN A 44 53.48 14.37 -0.54
C ASN A 44 53.24 12.84 -0.44
N PRO A 45 54.25 12.00 -0.19
CA PRO A 45 54.11 10.54 -0.21
C PRO A 45 53.17 9.96 0.85
N SER A 46 53.04 10.62 2.01
CA SER A 46 52.17 10.21 3.12
C SER A 46 50.77 10.85 3.05
N GLY A 47 50.46 11.59 1.98
CA GLY A 47 49.20 12.26 1.73
C GLY A 47 48.04 11.27 1.57
N ASN A 48 46.83 11.68 1.97
CA ASN A 48 45.64 10.83 1.86
C ASN A 48 44.99 10.91 0.46
N GLY A 49 45.43 11.83 -0.40
CA GLY A 49 44.97 11.96 -1.78
C GLY A 49 43.87 13.00 -2.00
N TYR A 50 43.32 13.57 -0.92
CA TYR A 50 42.52 14.80 -0.96
C TYR A 50 43.38 16.03 -1.22
N ASP A 51 44.64 15.96 -0.80
CA ASP A 51 45.73 16.85 -1.15
C ASP A 51 46.23 16.57 -2.59
N ILE A 52 45.30 16.58 -3.56
CA ILE A 52 45.48 16.09 -4.92
C ILE A 52 46.45 16.95 -5.75
N TYR A 53 47.55 16.36 -6.21
CA TYR A 53 48.52 17.02 -7.08
C TYR A 53 48.26 16.69 -8.56
N ASP A 54 48.28 15.41 -8.93
CA ASP A 54 48.18 14.97 -10.32
C ASP A 54 47.14 13.84 -10.48
N LEU A 55 46.08 14.11 -11.24
CA LEU A 55 44.98 13.19 -11.47
C LEU A 55 45.38 11.99 -12.36
N TYR A 56 46.41 12.14 -13.18
CA TYR A 56 46.85 11.11 -14.14
C TYR A 56 47.99 10.21 -13.63
N ASP A 57 48.50 10.44 -12.42
CA ASP A 57 49.55 9.62 -11.79
C ASP A 57 48.96 8.72 -10.70
N LEU A 58 48.67 7.45 -11.03
CA LEU A 58 48.09 6.47 -10.09
C LEU A 58 49.13 5.78 -9.19
N GLY A 59 50.23 6.48 -8.88
CA GLY A 59 51.43 5.86 -8.29
C GLY A 59 52.24 5.12 -9.36
N GLU A 60 52.51 5.81 -10.48
CA GLU A 60 53.17 5.29 -11.67
C GLU A 60 54.43 6.08 -12.03
N PHE A 61 54.44 7.39 -11.77
CA PHE A 61 55.51 8.33 -12.09
C PHE A 61 56.25 8.78 -10.82
N ASP A 62 57.53 9.11 -10.91
CA ASP A 62 58.25 9.66 -9.76
C ASP A 62 57.96 11.16 -9.63
N GLN A 63 57.07 11.50 -8.69
CA GLN A 63 56.56 12.84 -8.48
C GLN A 63 56.34 13.06 -6.98
N LYS A 64 56.69 14.25 -6.48
CA LYS A 64 56.61 14.63 -5.06
C LYS A 64 57.34 13.68 -4.10
N GLY A 65 58.47 13.12 -4.56
CA GLY A 65 59.39 12.32 -3.74
C GLY A 65 58.98 10.86 -3.54
N SER A 66 58.05 10.34 -4.33
CA SER A 66 57.72 8.91 -4.37
C SER A 66 57.11 8.53 -5.71
N ARG A 67 57.48 7.35 -6.21
CA ARG A 67 56.79 6.73 -7.35
C ARG A 67 55.36 6.31 -6.99
N SER A 68 55.22 5.49 -5.95
CA SER A 68 53.91 5.03 -5.43
C SER A 68 53.13 6.17 -4.76
N THR A 69 51.82 5.98 -4.63
CA THR A 69 51.01 6.73 -3.65
C THR A 69 51.20 6.14 -2.24
N LYS A 70 50.69 6.81 -1.21
CA LYS A 70 50.52 6.28 0.15
C LYS A 70 49.94 4.86 0.18
N TRP A 71 49.01 4.58 -0.73
CA TRP A 71 48.23 3.34 -0.78
C TRP A 71 48.93 2.19 -1.51
N GLY A 72 49.90 2.53 -2.37
CA GLY A 72 50.63 1.61 -3.25
C GLY A 72 50.79 2.15 -4.67
N SER A 73 51.24 1.28 -5.58
CA SER A 73 51.48 1.55 -6.99
C SER A 73 50.29 1.22 -7.90
N LYS A 74 50.30 1.76 -9.12
CA LYS A 74 49.26 1.53 -10.15
C LYS A 74 49.03 0.05 -10.46
N THR A 75 50.08 -0.75 -10.52
CA THR A 75 49.98 -2.19 -10.86
C THR A 75 49.31 -2.99 -9.74
N GLU A 76 49.52 -2.62 -8.48
CA GLU A 76 48.83 -3.21 -7.33
C GLU A 76 47.34 -2.80 -7.28
N LEU A 77 47.04 -1.55 -7.64
CA LEU A 77 45.67 -1.04 -7.78
C LEU A 77 44.89 -1.75 -8.90
N GLN A 78 45.52 -1.97 -10.06
CA GLN A 78 44.94 -2.76 -11.16
C GLN A 78 44.77 -4.24 -10.80
N SER A 79 45.71 -4.82 -10.04
CA SER A 79 45.61 -6.18 -9.50
C SER A 79 44.47 -6.32 -8.50
N LEU A 80 44.31 -5.34 -7.59
CA LEU A 80 43.18 -5.23 -6.66
C LEU A 80 41.84 -5.15 -7.42
N ALA A 81 41.71 -4.25 -8.39
CA ALA A 81 40.46 -4.05 -9.12
C ALA A 81 40.08 -5.28 -9.97
N SER A 82 41.05 -5.94 -10.60
CA SER A 82 40.83 -7.20 -11.33
C SER A 82 40.40 -8.33 -10.39
N SER A 83 41.04 -8.44 -9.22
CA SER A 83 40.67 -9.44 -8.20
C SER A 83 39.27 -9.20 -7.64
N ALA A 84 38.89 -7.94 -7.44
CA ALA A 84 37.56 -7.55 -7.00
C ALA A 84 36.49 -7.90 -8.04
N ARG A 85 36.72 -7.57 -9.32
CA ARG A 85 35.85 -7.92 -10.45
C ARG A 85 35.59 -9.42 -10.52
N ASN A 86 36.64 -10.24 -10.40
CA ASN A 86 36.54 -11.71 -10.44
C ASN A 86 35.73 -12.31 -9.27
N LEU A 87 35.62 -11.59 -8.15
CA LEU A 87 34.81 -11.98 -6.98
C LEU A 87 33.42 -11.32 -6.96
N GLY A 88 33.04 -10.60 -8.03
CA GLY A 88 31.79 -9.85 -8.08
C GLY A 88 31.72 -8.74 -7.03
N ILE A 89 32.83 -8.01 -6.83
CA ILE A 89 32.92 -6.82 -5.98
C ILE A 89 33.23 -5.62 -6.88
N GLY A 90 32.35 -4.62 -6.88
CA GLY A 90 32.56 -3.37 -7.62
C GLY A 90 33.54 -2.42 -6.93
N ILE A 91 34.47 -1.82 -7.69
CA ILE A 91 35.32 -0.72 -7.21
C ILE A 91 34.60 0.62 -7.42
N CYS A 92 34.49 1.42 -6.37
CA CYS A 92 34.00 2.80 -6.42
C CYS A 92 35.20 3.74 -6.23
N TRP A 93 35.50 4.55 -7.25
CA TRP A 93 36.63 5.50 -7.28
C TRP A 93 36.37 6.73 -6.40
N ASP A 94 37.39 7.36 -5.83
CA ASP A 94 37.23 8.65 -5.14
C ASP A 94 37.74 9.79 -6.03
N ALA A 95 36.82 10.67 -6.45
CA ALA A 95 37.06 11.74 -7.39
C ALA A 95 37.18 13.08 -6.66
N VAL A 96 38.43 13.47 -6.38
CA VAL A 96 38.79 14.76 -5.78
C VAL A 96 38.95 15.80 -6.89
N LEU A 97 37.90 16.59 -7.11
CA LEU A 97 37.78 17.47 -8.28
C LEU A 97 37.67 18.97 -7.94
N ASN A 98 37.69 19.35 -6.66
CA ASN A 98 37.49 20.74 -6.24
C ASN A 98 38.71 21.64 -6.54
N HIS A 99 39.90 21.15 -6.20
CA HIS A 99 41.12 21.95 -6.10
C HIS A 99 42.33 21.16 -6.55
N LYS A 100 43.49 21.83 -6.63
CA LYS A 100 44.80 21.21 -6.82
C LYS A 100 45.75 21.71 -5.73
N ALA A 101 46.63 20.84 -5.26
CA ALA A 101 47.50 21.10 -4.12
C ALA A 101 48.96 20.71 -4.40
N GLY A 102 49.90 21.42 -3.79
CA GLY A 102 51.34 21.18 -3.98
C GLY A 102 51.82 21.49 -5.39
N ALA A 103 51.55 22.69 -5.89
CA ALA A 103 52.07 23.19 -7.17
C ALA A 103 53.61 23.03 -7.30
N ASP A 104 54.10 23.07 -8.52
CA ASP A 104 55.52 22.92 -8.85
C ASP A 104 56.30 24.23 -8.74
N TYR A 105 55.63 25.36 -8.99
CA TYR A 105 56.18 26.70 -8.87
C TYR A 105 55.08 27.73 -8.56
N THR A 106 55.49 28.92 -8.11
CA THR A 106 54.61 30.07 -7.85
C THR A 106 54.44 30.95 -9.08
N GLU A 107 53.28 31.61 -9.18
CA GLU A 107 53.02 32.62 -10.20
C GLU A 107 52.52 33.91 -9.53
N ARG A 108 52.89 35.07 -10.08
CA ARG A 108 52.43 36.39 -9.61
C ARG A 108 51.25 36.86 -10.44
N PHE A 109 50.12 37.15 -9.80
CA PHE A 109 48.87 37.51 -10.47
C PHE A 109 48.01 38.48 -9.64
N PRO A 110 47.12 39.26 -10.27
CA PRO A 110 46.20 40.14 -9.57
C PRO A 110 45.07 39.36 -8.88
N ALA A 111 44.88 39.59 -7.58
CA ALA A 111 43.86 38.97 -6.76
C ALA A 111 43.22 39.95 -5.77
N VAL A 112 41.99 39.65 -5.38
CA VAL A 112 41.18 40.36 -4.40
C VAL A 112 41.06 39.50 -3.15
N LYS A 113 41.32 40.03 -1.96
CA LYS A 113 40.97 39.32 -0.72
C LYS A 113 39.47 39.46 -0.47
N VAL A 114 38.79 38.35 -0.26
CA VAL A 114 37.37 38.31 0.12
C VAL A 114 37.21 38.05 1.63
N ASP A 115 36.01 38.23 2.16
CA ASP A 115 35.72 37.92 3.56
C ASP A 115 35.61 36.39 3.78
N PRO A 116 36.29 35.81 4.79
CA PRO A 116 36.11 34.41 5.18
C PRO A 116 34.67 34.05 5.59
N GLU A 117 33.87 35.02 6.05
CA GLU A 117 32.47 34.86 6.44
C GLU A 117 31.46 35.18 5.30
N ASP A 118 31.82 36.03 4.34
CA ASP A 118 31.05 36.24 3.10
C ASP A 118 31.99 36.43 1.89
N ARG A 119 32.09 35.39 1.05
CA ARG A 119 33.08 35.35 -0.04
C ARG A 119 32.65 36.20 -1.25
N SER A 120 31.43 36.76 -1.22
CA SER A 120 31.00 37.79 -2.18
C SER A 120 31.51 39.19 -1.82
N VAL A 121 31.93 39.41 -0.57
CA VAL A 121 32.40 40.72 -0.07
C VAL A 121 33.91 40.87 -0.27
N GLU A 122 34.31 41.93 -0.97
CA GLU A 122 35.71 42.27 -1.24
C GLU A 122 36.26 43.17 -0.12
N ILE A 123 37.34 42.74 0.55
CA ILE A 123 37.96 43.48 1.66
C ILE A 123 38.88 44.60 1.17
N PHE A 124 39.46 44.47 -0.03
CA PHE A 124 40.28 45.51 -0.65
C PHE A 124 40.35 45.36 -2.17
N ALA A 125 40.64 46.47 -2.86
CA ALA A 125 40.88 46.48 -4.30
C ALA A 125 42.01 45.51 -4.72
N ALA A 126 41.92 45.01 -5.95
CA ALA A 126 42.83 44.01 -6.51
C ALA A 126 44.30 44.41 -6.35
N ARG A 127 45.11 43.49 -5.83
CA ARG A 127 46.56 43.64 -5.67
C ARG A 127 47.27 42.43 -6.26
N GLU A 128 48.53 42.59 -6.58
CA GLU A 128 49.35 41.45 -6.99
C GLU A 128 49.74 40.59 -5.77
N ILE A 129 49.51 39.28 -5.86
CA ILE A 129 49.94 38.26 -4.89
C ILE A 129 50.83 37.23 -5.60
N GLU A 130 51.56 36.43 -4.82
CA GLU A 130 52.30 35.29 -5.33
C GLU A 130 51.65 33.98 -4.83
N GLY A 131 51.07 33.19 -5.74
CA GLY A 131 50.29 32.00 -5.39
C GLY A 131 50.88 30.70 -5.94
N TRP A 132 50.65 29.60 -5.22
CA TRP A 132 51.06 28.24 -5.61
C TRP A 132 50.10 27.64 -6.63
N VAL A 133 50.24 28.02 -7.90
CA VAL A 133 49.29 27.70 -8.99
C VAL A 133 49.93 27.14 -10.26
N GLY A 134 51.26 27.07 -10.36
CA GLY A 134 51.95 26.49 -11.51
C GLY A 134 52.11 24.97 -11.39
N PHE A 135 51.42 24.17 -12.22
CA PHE A 135 51.54 22.71 -12.24
C PHE A 135 52.03 22.25 -13.62
N SER A 136 53.21 21.64 -13.66
CA SER A 136 53.89 21.23 -14.90
C SER A 136 54.05 19.71 -15.05
N PHE A 137 53.87 18.94 -13.97
CA PHE A 137 53.91 17.46 -13.94
C PHE A 137 55.21 16.85 -14.51
N PRO A 138 56.40 17.31 -14.06
CA PRO A 138 57.67 17.00 -14.72
C PRO A 138 58.06 15.51 -14.68
N GLY A 139 57.58 14.74 -13.68
CA GLY A 139 57.84 13.30 -13.61
C GLY A 139 56.92 12.46 -14.50
N ARG A 140 55.80 13.03 -14.97
CA ARG A 140 54.87 12.40 -15.94
C ARG A 140 55.12 12.87 -17.38
N ASP A 141 55.76 14.02 -17.57
CA ASP A 141 56.18 14.59 -18.86
C ASP A 141 55.11 14.48 -19.98
N GLY A 142 53.90 14.94 -19.68
CA GLY A 142 52.78 14.98 -20.63
C GLY A 142 52.13 13.63 -20.97
N ILE A 143 52.60 12.51 -20.40
CA ILE A 143 51.99 11.19 -20.60
C ILE A 143 50.52 11.22 -20.12
N TYR A 144 49.63 10.60 -20.89
CA TYR A 144 48.15 10.62 -20.81
C TYR A 144 47.47 11.97 -21.09
N SER A 145 47.96 13.07 -20.52
CA SER A 145 47.49 14.43 -20.80
C SER A 145 48.63 15.45 -20.78
N SER A 146 48.71 16.27 -21.82
CA SER A 146 49.65 17.38 -21.94
C SER A 146 49.23 18.63 -21.15
N MET A 147 48.12 18.58 -20.41
CA MET A 147 47.59 19.71 -19.65
C MET A 147 48.57 20.19 -18.57
N LYS A 148 48.74 21.51 -18.48
CA LYS A 148 49.51 22.22 -17.45
C LYS A 148 48.62 23.30 -16.86
N TYR A 149 48.72 23.53 -15.55
CA TYR A 149 47.88 24.50 -14.85
C TYR A 149 48.71 25.72 -14.44
N SER A 150 48.04 26.87 -14.37
CA SER A 150 48.57 28.22 -14.13
C SER A 150 47.42 29.07 -13.58
N TRP A 151 47.70 30.24 -12.98
CA TRP A 151 46.74 31.08 -12.23
C TRP A 151 45.36 31.27 -12.88
N HIS A 152 45.28 31.32 -14.21
CA HIS A 152 44.05 31.52 -14.97
C HIS A 152 43.15 30.26 -15.09
N HIS A 153 43.56 29.14 -14.51
CA HIS A 153 42.79 27.91 -14.34
C HIS A 153 42.12 27.78 -12.96
N PHE A 154 42.28 28.79 -12.09
CA PHE A 154 41.81 28.76 -10.71
C PHE A 154 40.90 29.95 -10.39
N SER A 155 39.90 29.74 -9.54
CA SER A 155 39.01 30.77 -8.99
C SER A 155 39.70 31.56 -7.89
N GLY A 156 40.53 30.89 -7.07
CA GLY A 156 41.26 31.52 -5.96
C GLY A 156 42.28 30.62 -5.25
N VAL A 157 42.93 31.20 -4.24
CA VAL A 157 43.94 30.58 -3.36
C VAL A 157 43.81 31.07 -1.91
N ASP A 158 44.34 30.31 -0.94
CA ASP A 158 44.37 30.69 0.49
C ASP A 158 45.71 31.27 0.97
N TRP A 159 46.72 31.40 0.11
CA TRP A 159 48.08 31.77 0.49
C TRP A 159 48.73 32.75 -0.49
N ASP A 160 49.30 33.83 0.07
CA ASP A 160 50.19 34.77 -0.62
C ASP A 160 51.62 34.55 -0.12
N GLU A 161 52.45 33.90 -0.95
CA GLU A 161 53.80 33.45 -0.63
C GLU A 161 54.76 34.61 -0.38
N ALA A 162 54.69 35.65 -1.22
CA ALA A 162 55.50 36.86 -1.13
C ALA A 162 55.30 37.62 0.21
N ARG A 163 54.17 37.42 0.88
CA ARG A 163 53.82 38.05 2.16
C ARG A 163 53.59 37.05 3.30
N LYS A 164 53.84 35.75 3.04
CA LYS A 164 53.64 34.61 3.95
C LYS A 164 52.32 34.68 4.71
N LYS A 165 51.24 35.01 4.00
CA LYS A 165 49.95 35.36 4.62
C LYS A 165 48.81 34.49 4.12
N ASN A 166 48.20 33.75 5.05
CA ASN A 166 46.93 33.06 4.83
C ASN A 166 45.76 34.06 4.80
N ALA A 167 44.95 33.97 3.74
CA ALA A 167 43.68 34.66 3.53
C ALA A 167 43.04 34.13 2.24
N ILE A 168 41.70 34.15 2.12
CA ILE A 168 41.05 33.78 0.86
C ILE A 168 41.24 34.90 -0.17
N TYR A 169 41.88 34.57 -1.29
CA TYR A 169 42.14 35.46 -2.42
C TYR A 169 41.42 34.94 -3.69
N ARG A 170 40.45 35.70 -4.19
CA ARG A 170 39.83 35.48 -5.51
C ARG A 170 40.75 36.02 -6.60
N VAL A 171 40.98 35.28 -7.68
CA VAL A 171 41.69 35.79 -8.86
C VAL A 171 40.87 36.95 -9.44
N ALA A 172 41.48 38.13 -9.64
CA ALA A 172 40.73 39.37 -9.82
C ALA A 172 39.79 39.36 -11.04
N SER A 173 40.19 38.70 -12.13
CA SER A 173 39.41 38.54 -13.37
C SER A 173 38.40 37.39 -13.35
N LYS A 174 38.33 36.59 -12.29
CA LYS A 174 37.45 35.43 -12.14
C LYS A 174 36.27 35.73 -11.21
N ARG A 175 35.28 34.85 -11.16
CA ARG A 175 34.22 34.84 -10.14
C ARG A 175 34.13 33.45 -9.54
N TRP A 176 33.66 33.38 -8.30
CA TRP A 176 33.21 32.12 -7.73
C TRP A 176 32.03 31.60 -8.55
N SER A 177 31.88 30.28 -8.61
CA SER A 177 30.73 29.67 -9.27
C SER A 177 29.45 29.99 -8.50
N ASP A 178 28.43 30.54 -9.16
CA ASP A 178 27.16 30.96 -8.52
C ASP A 178 26.31 29.77 -8.05
N ASP A 179 26.66 28.55 -8.47
CA ASP A 179 25.75 27.40 -8.54
C ASP A 179 26.04 26.30 -7.47
N VAL A 180 26.78 26.69 -6.43
CA VAL A 180 27.32 25.93 -5.28
C VAL A 180 26.55 26.17 -3.97
N ALA A 181 27.07 25.78 -2.79
CA ALA A 181 26.46 26.11 -1.50
C ALA A 181 26.58 27.61 -1.14
N HIS A 182 25.49 28.20 -0.64
CA HIS A 182 25.45 29.59 -0.14
C HIS A 182 25.88 29.75 1.34
N GLU A 183 26.45 28.72 1.94
CA GLU A 183 27.18 28.86 3.20
C GLU A 183 28.32 29.88 3.02
N LYS A 184 28.48 30.82 3.96
CA LYS A 184 29.47 31.91 3.86
C LYS A 184 29.28 32.80 2.61
N GLY A 185 28.02 33.02 2.21
CA GLY A 185 27.64 33.76 0.99
C GLY A 185 27.83 32.93 -0.27
N ASN A 186 29.06 32.48 -0.50
CA ASN A 186 29.43 31.52 -1.54
C ASN A 186 30.53 30.57 -1.00
N TYR A 187 30.36 29.26 -1.23
CA TYR A 187 31.27 28.22 -0.75
C TYR A 187 32.04 27.47 -1.85
N ASP A 188 32.22 28.05 -3.04
CA ASP A 188 33.13 27.55 -4.09
C ASP A 188 34.52 27.33 -3.44
N TYR A 189 35.13 28.41 -2.95
CA TYR A 189 36.42 28.30 -2.27
C TYR A 189 36.39 27.44 -0.99
N LEU A 190 37.13 26.33 -1.01
CA LEU A 190 37.39 25.47 0.14
C LEU A 190 38.84 25.52 0.64
N MET A 191 39.82 25.16 -0.20
CA MET A 191 41.26 25.08 0.16
C MET A 191 42.19 24.97 -1.06
N PHE A 192 43.48 25.28 -0.88
CA PHE A 192 44.53 25.19 -1.91
C PHE A 192 44.25 26.02 -3.18
N ALA A 193 44.59 25.53 -4.38
CA ALA A 193 44.28 26.21 -5.64
C ALA A 193 42.93 25.69 -6.18
N ASP A 194 41.90 26.52 -6.07
CA ASP A 194 40.49 26.19 -6.29
C ASP A 194 40.12 26.23 -7.78
N LEU A 195 39.56 25.16 -8.36
CA LEU A 195 39.49 24.99 -9.83
C LEU A 195 38.37 25.80 -10.49
N ASP A 196 38.75 26.63 -11.47
CA ASP A 196 37.78 27.42 -12.23
C ASP A 196 37.06 26.57 -13.29
N TYR A 197 35.88 26.08 -12.93
CA TYR A 197 35.01 25.34 -13.85
C TYR A 197 34.29 26.19 -14.90
N SER A 198 34.45 27.53 -14.90
CA SER A 198 34.09 28.35 -16.07
C SER A 198 35.12 28.21 -17.20
N ASN A 199 36.38 27.88 -16.89
CA ASN A 199 37.43 27.68 -17.88
C ASN A 199 37.21 26.37 -18.67
N LEU A 200 37.14 26.48 -20.00
CA LEU A 200 36.90 25.37 -20.92
C LEU A 200 38.05 24.36 -20.97
N GLU A 201 39.28 24.75 -20.65
CA GLU A 201 40.43 23.84 -20.62
C GLU A 201 40.41 22.94 -19.38
N VAL A 202 40.04 23.51 -18.22
CA VAL A 202 39.77 22.74 -16.98
C VAL A 202 38.62 21.76 -17.21
N GLN A 203 37.49 22.22 -17.77
CA GLN A 203 36.37 21.33 -18.09
C GLN A 203 36.81 20.17 -19.01
N LYS A 204 37.59 20.44 -20.07
CA LYS A 204 38.04 19.41 -21.01
C LYS A 204 39.00 18.39 -20.38
N ASP A 205 40.00 18.83 -19.62
CA ASP A 205 40.97 17.91 -19.01
C ASP A 205 40.32 17.04 -17.92
N VAL A 206 39.43 17.59 -17.09
CA VAL A 206 38.72 16.81 -16.06
C VAL A 206 37.72 15.82 -16.67
N LEU A 207 37.03 16.19 -17.76
CA LEU A 207 36.15 15.26 -18.50
C LEU A 207 36.96 14.12 -19.13
N ARG A 208 38.06 14.46 -19.82
CA ARG A 208 39.01 13.49 -20.40
C ARG A 208 39.63 12.57 -19.34
N TRP A 209 39.93 13.09 -18.15
CA TRP A 209 40.37 12.27 -17.03
C TRP A 209 39.30 11.26 -16.60
N GLY A 210 38.02 11.65 -16.57
CA GLY A 210 36.89 10.78 -16.24
C GLY A 210 36.72 9.60 -17.20
N GLU A 211 36.91 9.85 -18.52
CA GLU A 211 37.01 8.78 -19.52
C GLU A 211 38.27 7.92 -19.29
N TRP A 212 39.42 8.55 -19.12
CA TRP A 212 40.71 7.86 -18.96
C TRP A 212 40.73 6.94 -17.74
N ILE A 213 40.26 7.36 -16.56
CA ILE A 213 40.28 6.50 -15.36
C ILE A 213 39.38 5.27 -15.52
N GLY A 214 38.28 5.39 -16.27
CA GLY A 214 37.44 4.25 -16.69
C GLY A 214 38.13 3.29 -17.67
N SER A 215 39.09 3.77 -18.47
CA SER A 215 39.95 2.91 -19.30
C SER A 215 41.02 2.16 -18.47
N GLN A 216 41.52 2.77 -17.38
CA GLN A 216 42.60 2.20 -16.57
C GLN A 216 42.13 1.13 -15.59
N LEU A 217 40.86 1.19 -15.16
CA LEU A 217 40.30 0.35 -14.09
C LEU A 217 38.83 -0.04 -14.37
N PRO A 218 38.40 -1.29 -14.06
CA PRO A 218 37.00 -1.70 -14.17
C PRO A 218 36.15 -1.09 -13.03
N LEU A 219 35.77 0.18 -13.19
CA LEU A 219 34.96 0.91 -12.22
C LEU A 219 33.50 0.41 -12.21
N TRP A 220 32.95 0.25 -11.00
CA TRP A 220 31.52 0.09 -10.74
C TRP A 220 30.84 1.43 -10.41
N GLY A 221 31.60 2.37 -9.85
CA GLY A 221 31.10 3.69 -9.52
C GLY A 221 32.18 4.72 -9.23
N MET A 222 31.74 5.94 -8.92
CA MET A 222 32.59 7.02 -8.39
C MET A 222 31.90 7.72 -7.22
N ARG A 223 32.68 8.12 -6.22
CA ARG A 223 32.34 9.06 -5.15
C ARG A 223 32.88 10.42 -5.55
N LEU A 224 32.03 11.43 -5.66
CA LEU A 224 32.44 12.82 -5.84
C LEU A 224 32.76 13.42 -4.47
N ASP A 225 34.01 13.85 -4.28
CA ASP A 225 34.47 14.59 -3.10
C ASP A 225 33.91 16.02 -3.09
N ALA A 226 33.77 16.62 -1.90
CA ALA A 226 33.53 18.05 -1.71
C ALA A 226 32.38 18.65 -2.56
N SER A 227 31.32 17.88 -2.82
CA SER A 227 30.39 18.13 -3.95
C SER A 227 29.51 19.38 -3.81
N LYS A 228 29.68 20.17 -2.74
CA LYS A 228 29.00 21.44 -2.48
C LYS A 228 29.86 22.68 -2.78
N HIS A 229 31.12 22.46 -3.20
CA HIS A 229 32.19 23.46 -3.28
C HIS A 229 32.70 23.71 -4.70
N TYR A 230 32.08 23.12 -5.73
CA TYR A 230 32.39 23.42 -7.13
C TYR A 230 31.16 23.18 -8.00
N SER A 231 31.10 23.83 -9.16
CA SER A 231 29.93 23.91 -10.02
C SER A 231 29.15 22.60 -10.14
N ALA A 232 27.91 22.58 -9.65
CA ALA A 232 27.04 21.41 -9.75
C ALA A 232 26.58 21.17 -11.20
N ASP A 233 26.50 22.22 -12.02
CA ASP A 233 26.30 22.09 -13.47
C ASP A 233 27.51 21.44 -14.16
N PHE A 234 28.74 21.69 -13.70
CA PHE A 234 29.90 20.89 -14.14
C PHE A 234 29.81 19.43 -13.66
N GLN A 235 29.49 19.20 -12.39
CA GLN A 235 29.31 17.84 -11.87
C GLN A 235 28.25 17.05 -12.67
N LYS A 236 27.17 17.72 -13.09
CA LYS A 236 26.13 17.16 -13.98
C LYS A 236 26.70 16.80 -15.35
N LYS A 237 27.49 17.69 -15.98
CA LYS A 237 28.20 17.38 -17.24
C LYS A 237 29.14 16.18 -17.08
N PHE A 238 29.91 16.12 -15.99
CA PHE A 238 30.85 15.03 -15.69
C PHE A 238 30.15 13.68 -15.53
N VAL A 239 29.07 13.61 -14.73
CA VAL A 239 28.28 12.39 -14.53
C VAL A 239 27.68 11.88 -15.85
N ASN A 240 27.14 12.77 -16.69
CA ASN A 240 26.60 12.40 -18.00
C ASN A 240 27.70 11.95 -18.97
N HIS A 241 28.83 12.64 -19.02
CA HIS A 241 29.96 12.30 -19.90
C HIS A 241 30.57 10.93 -19.56
N VAL A 242 30.88 10.68 -18.29
CA VAL A 242 31.43 9.38 -17.84
C VAL A 242 30.44 8.24 -18.09
N ARG A 243 29.13 8.49 -18.00
CA ARG A 243 28.10 7.50 -18.40
C ARG A 243 28.06 7.25 -19.91
N ALA A 244 28.35 8.25 -20.73
CA ALA A 244 28.42 8.10 -22.18
C ALA A 244 29.70 7.39 -22.64
N THR A 245 30.85 7.61 -21.99
CA THR A 245 32.15 7.05 -22.39
C THR A 245 32.53 5.75 -21.68
N VAL A 246 32.34 5.66 -20.36
CA VAL A 246 32.70 4.48 -19.54
C VAL A 246 31.55 3.49 -19.41
N GLY A 247 30.31 3.99 -19.38
CA GLY A 247 29.10 3.19 -19.55
C GLY A 247 27.92 3.59 -18.65
N PRO A 248 26.66 3.37 -19.09
CA PRO A 248 25.48 3.96 -18.46
C PRO A 248 25.17 3.41 -17.06
N GLN A 249 25.68 2.21 -16.73
CA GLN A 249 25.43 1.52 -15.46
C GLN A 249 26.32 2.02 -14.31
N ILE A 250 27.27 2.93 -14.55
CA ILE A 250 28.19 3.40 -13.51
C ILE A 250 27.45 4.18 -12.40
N PHE A 251 27.68 3.76 -11.16
CA PHE A 251 27.06 4.33 -9.97
C PHE A 251 27.77 5.64 -9.56
N PHE A 252 27.00 6.62 -9.10
CA PHE A 252 27.54 7.84 -8.51
C PHE A 252 26.99 8.08 -7.12
N VAL A 253 27.87 8.45 -6.19
CA VAL A 253 27.53 9.07 -4.91
C VAL A 253 28.28 10.39 -4.81
N ALA A 254 27.66 11.44 -4.27
CA ALA A 254 28.31 12.71 -3.99
C ALA A 254 28.32 13.00 -2.49
N GLU A 255 29.38 13.64 -2.03
CA GLU A 255 29.56 14.02 -0.63
C GLU A 255 29.20 15.50 -0.43
N TYR A 256 27.90 15.74 -0.30
CA TYR A 256 27.34 17.05 0.00
C TYR A 256 27.13 17.16 1.52
N TRP A 257 28.10 17.68 2.26
CA TRP A 257 28.00 17.76 3.73
C TRP A 257 27.11 18.92 4.19
N SER A 258 25.81 18.64 4.37
CA SER A 258 24.85 19.54 5.03
C SER A 258 23.98 18.78 6.04
N GLY A 259 23.68 19.42 7.17
CA GLY A 259 22.73 18.92 8.16
C GLY A 259 21.25 19.12 7.78
N ASP A 260 20.96 19.85 6.70
CA ASP A 260 19.61 20.14 6.24
C ASP A 260 19.26 19.31 4.99
N VAL A 261 18.34 18.37 5.15
CA VAL A 261 17.84 17.51 4.07
C VAL A 261 17.26 18.29 2.89
N ARG A 262 16.76 19.52 3.08
CA ARG A 262 16.22 20.35 1.99
C ARG A 262 17.30 20.78 1.01
N VAL A 263 18.50 21.10 1.50
CA VAL A 263 19.66 21.43 0.66
C VAL A 263 20.10 20.21 -0.14
N LEU A 264 20.12 19.03 0.50
CA LEU A 264 20.40 17.76 -0.17
C LEU A 264 19.35 17.41 -1.24
N MET A 265 18.07 17.72 -0.98
CA MET A 265 16.99 17.55 -1.96
C MET A 265 17.12 18.50 -3.14
N HIS A 266 17.48 19.77 -2.91
CA HIS A 266 17.67 20.74 -3.99
C HIS A 266 18.85 20.36 -4.89
N TYR A 267 19.99 19.96 -4.31
CA TYR A 267 21.11 19.44 -5.08
C TYR A 267 20.73 18.16 -5.87
N LEU A 268 19.97 17.23 -5.26
CA LEU A 268 19.47 16.05 -5.98
C LEU A 268 18.47 16.38 -7.10
N GLN A 269 17.61 17.40 -6.93
CA GLN A 269 16.74 17.91 -8.00
C GLN A 269 17.57 18.44 -9.16
N LYS A 270 18.57 19.29 -8.88
CA LYS A 270 19.46 19.88 -9.89
C LYS A 270 20.26 18.85 -10.66
N MET A 271 20.70 17.78 -9.98
CA MET A 271 21.39 16.64 -10.58
C MET A 271 20.44 15.63 -11.25
N ASP A 272 19.17 15.98 -11.52
CA ASP A 272 18.09 15.12 -12.06
C ASP A 272 17.96 13.75 -11.38
N TYR A 273 18.27 13.67 -10.08
CA TYR A 273 18.38 12.43 -9.30
C TYR A 273 19.37 11.38 -9.87
N GLN A 274 20.32 11.79 -10.73
CA GLN A 274 21.28 10.89 -11.41
C GLN A 274 22.31 10.22 -10.47
N LEU A 275 22.42 10.66 -9.21
CA LEU A 275 23.38 10.17 -8.23
C LEU A 275 22.74 9.96 -6.83
N SER A 276 23.50 9.36 -5.93
CA SER A 276 23.19 9.24 -4.49
C SER A 276 23.94 10.28 -3.66
N LEU A 277 23.56 10.44 -2.39
CA LEU A 277 24.27 11.27 -1.42
C LEU A 277 24.59 10.49 -0.14
N PHE A 278 25.58 10.99 0.60
CA PHE A 278 25.73 10.63 2.01
C PHE A 278 24.67 11.35 2.87
N ASP A 279 24.01 10.61 3.75
CA ASP A 279 22.94 11.09 4.64
C ASP A 279 23.53 11.75 5.89
N ALA A 280 24.26 12.86 5.69
CA ALA A 280 24.84 13.67 6.76
C ALA A 280 23.80 14.09 7.86
N PRO A 281 22.52 14.37 7.55
CA PRO A 281 21.49 14.59 8.57
C PRO A 281 21.29 13.40 9.51
N LEU A 282 21.28 12.16 8.99
CA LEU A 282 21.20 10.95 9.83
C LEU A 282 22.46 10.77 10.70
N VAL A 283 23.66 11.08 10.17
CA VAL A 283 24.90 11.10 10.97
C VAL A 283 24.79 12.10 12.13
N GLY A 284 24.25 13.30 11.83
CA GLY A 284 23.97 14.33 12.83
C GLY A 284 23.01 13.84 13.91
N ARG A 285 21.93 13.15 13.53
CA ARG A 285 20.98 12.53 14.48
C ARG A 285 21.59 11.41 15.30
N PHE A 286 22.36 10.49 14.71
CA PHE A 286 23.10 9.48 15.46
C PHE A 286 24.05 10.10 16.48
N SER A 287 24.82 11.13 16.09
CA SER A 287 25.70 11.87 16.99
C SER A 287 24.92 12.55 18.12
N ARG A 288 23.82 13.24 17.81
CA ARG A 288 22.99 13.95 18.81
C ARG A 288 22.33 12.98 19.79
N ILE A 289 21.54 12.01 19.29
CA ILE A 289 20.83 11.01 20.09
C ILE A 289 21.79 10.24 21.01
N SER A 290 23.01 9.93 20.54
CA SER A 290 24.02 9.30 21.40
C SER A 290 24.35 10.15 22.63
N ARG A 291 24.56 11.47 22.45
CA ARG A 291 24.97 12.40 23.52
C ARG A 291 23.82 12.85 24.42
N THR A 292 22.59 12.93 23.89
CA THR A 292 21.44 13.57 24.58
C THR A 292 20.39 12.59 25.09
N GLY A 293 20.42 11.31 24.68
CA GLY A 293 19.39 10.33 25.06
C GLY A 293 18.03 10.56 24.38
N GLU A 294 18.00 11.36 23.30
CA GLU A 294 16.78 11.76 22.59
C GLU A 294 15.89 10.61 22.09
N ASP A 295 14.63 10.95 21.81
CA ASP A 295 13.57 10.05 21.40
C ASP A 295 13.89 9.28 20.09
N LEU A 296 14.17 7.97 20.23
CA LEU A 296 14.44 7.06 19.11
C LEU A 296 13.31 6.97 18.08
N ARG A 297 12.07 7.39 18.39
CA ARG A 297 10.99 7.44 17.39
C ARG A 297 11.33 8.43 16.27
N LYS A 298 12.05 9.50 16.58
CA LYS A 298 12.39 10.61 15.66
C LYS A 298 13.69 10.41 14.89
N ILE A 299 14.26 9.21 14.92
CA ILE A 299 15.60 8.93 14.35
C ILE A 299 15.65 9.02 12.81
N PHE A 300 14.49 8.96 12.13
CA PHE A 300 14.39 9.04 10.67
C PHE A 300 13.72 10.32 10.14
N ASP A 301 13.08 11.13 10.97
CA ASP A 301 12.48 12.40 10.55
C ASP A 301 13.57 13.32 9.98
N ASP A 302 13.26 14.11 8.95
CA ASP A 302 14.21 15.02 8.28
C ASP A 302 15.58 14.39 7.87
N THR A 303 15.63 13.08 7.65
CA THR A 303 16.83 12.38 7.12
C THR A 303 16.67 12.04 5.65
N LEU A 304 17.78 11.84 4.94
CA LEU A 304 17.73 11.48 3.52
C LEU A 304 17.13 10.07 3.32
N VAL A 305 17.44 9.11 4.20
CA VAL A 305 16.82 7.77 4.19
C VAL A 305 15.34 7.78 4.54
N GLY A 306 14.87 8.81 5.26
CA GLY A 306 13.44 9.05 5.50
C GLY A 306 12.71 9.57 4.26
N ASN A 307 13.34 10.46 3.49
CA ASN A 307 12.70 11.19 2.39
C ASN A 307 12.91 10.56 0.99
N LYS A 308 14.13 10.11 0.67
CA LYS A 308 14.51 9.51 -0.63
C LYS A 308 15.43 8.29 -0.40
N PRO A 309 14.87 7.15 0.07
CA PRO A 309 15.65 6.00 0.52
C PRO A 309 16.54 5.32 -0.54
N ALA A 310 16.31 5.57 -1.84
CA ALA A 310 17.15 5.06 -2.92
C ALA A 310 18.51 5.80 -3.05
N HIS A 311 18.63 7.00 -2.47
CA HIS A 311 19.78 7.91 -2.66
C HIS A 311 20.59 8.13 -1.37
N ALA A 312 20.42 7.30 -0.33
CA ALA A 312 20.93 7.56 1.03
C ALA A 312 21.95 6.53 1.54
N ILE A 313 23.11 7.02 2.03
CA ILE A 313 24.24 6.23 2.56
C ILE A 313 24.76 6.88 3.87
N ALA A 314 24.87 6.17 4.99
CA ALA A 314 25.11 6.80 6.31
C ALA A 314 26.27 6.21 7.15
N PRO A 315 27.27 7.01 7.57
CA PRO A 315 28.29 6.65 8.59
C PRO A 315 27.87 6.93 10.06
N ILE A 316 28.70 6.53 11.05
CA ILE A 316 28.22 6.25 12.43
C ILE A 316 29.22 6.64 13.57
N ALA A 317 28.70 7.12 14.71
CA ALA A 317 29.44 7.56 15.92
C ALA A 317 29.58 6.49 17.04
N SER A 318 30.72 6.54 17.77
CA SER A 318 31.36 5.43 18.51
C SER A 318 30.50 4.50 19.37
N PHE A 319 29.88 4.93 20.45
CA PHE A 319 29.17 4.03 21.39
C PHE A 319 27.78 3.62 20.89
N PHE A 320 27.17 4.44 20.03
CA PHE A 320 25.91 4.10 19.35
C PHE A 320 26.14 3.19 18.12
N LYS A 321 27.40 2.83 17.78
CA LYS A 321 27.75 2.00 16.61
C LYS A 321 26.90 0.74 16.47
N PRO A 322 26.67 -0.10 17.50
CA PRO A 322 25.86 -1.31 17.33
C PRO A 322 24.41 -1.02 16.93
N LEU A 323 23.80 0.03 17.50
CA LEU A 323 22.41 0.40 17.22
C LEU A 323 22.29 1.01 15.83
N ALA A 324 23.17 1.95 15.46
CA ALA A 324 23.15 2.55 14.14
C ALA A 324 23.58 1.59 13.02
N TYR A 325 24.51 0.67 13.25
CA TYR A 325 24.81 -0.39 12.27
C TYR A 325 23.61 -1.33 12.10
N ALA A 326 22.90 -1.67 13.18
CA ALA A 326 21.66 -2.43 13.08
C ALA A 326 20.58 -1.65 12.31
N LEU A 327 20.46 -0.33 12.52
CA LEU A 327 19.54 0.52 11.75
C LEU A 327 19.88 0.53 10.24
N ILE A 328 21.15 0.70 9.83
CA ILE A 328 21.47 0.78 8.39
C ILE A 328 21.60 -0.59 7.70
N LEU A 329 22.02 -1.65 8.41
CA LEU A 329 22.23 -2.98 7.81
C LEU A 329 20.96 -3.83 7.80
N LEU A 330 20.06 -3.66 8.78
CA LEU A 330 18.85 -4.48 8.93
C LEU A 330 17.57 -3.78 8.44
N ARG A 331 17.72 -2.72 7.62
CA ARG A 331 16.63 -2.09 6.86
C ARG A 331 16.59 -2.58 5.42
N ASP A 332 15.38 -2.49 4.86
CA ASP A 332 15.04 -2.64 3.44
C ASP A 332 15.45 -1.42 2.60
N LYS A 333 15.65 -0.26 3.24
CA LYS A 333 15.79 1.06 2.62
C LYS A 333 17.13 1.71 2.98
N GLY A 334 17.81 2.27 1.98
CA GLY A 334 19.15 2.82 2.06
C GLY A 334 20.22 1.83 1.58
N GLN A 335 21.35 2.35 1.08
CA GLN A 335 22.51 1.53 0.71
C GLN A 335 23.58 1.63 1.81
N PRO A 336 23.72 0.64 2.71
CA PRO A 336 24.64 0.76 3.83
C PRO A 336 26.10 0.80 3.38
N CYS A 337 26.87 1.68 4.02
CA CYS A 337 28.33 1.70 3.96
C CYS A 337 28.90 1.22 5.28
N ILE A 338 29.79 0.23 5.23
CA ILE A 338 30.61 -0.19 6.38
C ILE A 338 31.91 0.61 6.34
N PHE A 339 32.39 1.10 7.49
CA PHE A 339 33.66 1.81 7.57
C PHE A 339 34.83 0.87 7.90
N TYR A 340 35.95 0.95 7.18
CA TYR A 340 37.15 0.14 7.45
C TYR A 340 37.66 0.31 8.90
N GLY A 341 37.67 1.56 9.40
CA GLY A 341 38.04 1.85 10.79
C GLY A 341 37.13 1.21 11.83
N ASP A 342 35.88 0.89 11.48
CA ASP A 342 34.96 0.17 12.36
C ASP A 342 35.10 -1.35 12.25
N LEU A 343 35.47 -1.85 11.08
CA LEU A 343 35.67 -3.27 10.81
C LEU A 343 36.98 -3.80 11.42
N TYR A 344 38.05 -3.02 11.35
CA TYR A 344 39.40 -3.42 11.80
C TYR A 344 39.91 -2.66 13.04
N GLY A 345 39.31 -1.52 13.39
CA GLY A 345 39.74 -0.62 14.46
C GLY A 345 40.81 0.38 14.00
N ILE A 346 40.78 1.60 14.54
CA ILE A 346 41.77 2.65 14.28
C ILE A 346 42.80 2.65 15.41
N ARG A 347 44.03 2.20 15.14
CA ARG A 347 45.06 1.97 16.19
C ARG A 347 46.26 2.91 16.19
N ARG A 348 46.68 3.41 15.02
CA ARG A 348 47.92 4.18 14.85
C ARG A 348 47.60 5.68 14.84
N GLY A 349 48.47 6.53 15.36
CA GLY A 349 48.35 8.00 15.25
C GLY A 349 47.18 8.68 15.98
N VAL A 350 46.34 7.94 16.72
CA VAL A 350 45.20 8.48 17.49
C VAL A 350 45.44 8.41 18.99
N LYS A 351 45.06 9.47 19.72
CA LYS A 351 45.17 9.54 21.19
C LYS A 351 44.36 8.45 21.90
N ASN A 352 43.21 8.06 21.31
CA ASN A 352 42.33 7.01 21.82
C ASN A 352 42.18 5.92 20.73
N PRO A 353 43.00 4.86 20.75
CA PRO A 353 42.86 3.72 19.85
C PRO A 353 41.47 3.07 19.97
N THR A 354 40.86 2.74 18.83
CA THR A 354 39.58 2.04 18.76
C THR A 354 39.77 0.60 18.32
N THR A 355 39.09 -0.31 19.00
CA THR A 355 38.99 -1.73 18.62
C THR A 355 37.90 -1.93 17.56
N PRO A 356 37.88 -3.08 16.85
CA PRO A 356 36.77 -3.47 15.99
C PRO A 356 35.40 -3.28 16.65
N SER A 357 34.55 -2.52 15.97
CA SER A 357 33.27 -2.06 16.51
C SER A 357 32.27 -3.20 16.71
N CYS A 358 31.27 -2.95 17.55
CA CYS A 358 30.31 -3.97 17.99
C CYS A 358 30.97 -5.18 18.68
N GLY A 359 32.12 -4.99 19.35
CA GLY A 359 32.89 -6.06 19.98
C GLY A 359 33.39 -7.09 18.98
N GLY A 360 33.80 -6.65 17.78
CA GLY A 360 34.18 -7.52 16.67
C GLY A 360 33.03 -8.26 15.97
N LYS A 361 31.76 -8.04 16.38
CA LYS A 361 30.59 -8.75 15.79
C LYS A 361 30.00 -8.06 14.54
N LEU A 362 30.59 -6.96 14.06
CA LEU A 362 30.14 -6.25 12.86
C LEU A 362 30.07 -7.15 11.59
N PRO A 363 31.02 -8.08 11.33
CA PRO A 363 30.88 -9.13 10.31
C PRO A 363 29.60 -9.97 10.40
N VAL A 364 29.17 -10.32 11.62
CA VAL A 364 27.96 -11.13 11.86
C VAL A 364 26.71 -10.29 11.58
N LEU A 365 26.72 -9.03 12.01
CA LEU A 365 25.63 -8.08 11.76
C LEU A 365 25.47 -7.73 10.27
N ALA A 366 26.57 -7.68 9.51
CA ALA A 366 26.55 -7.51 8.05
C ALA A 366 25.91 -8.74 7.37
N ARG A 367 26.30 -9.96 7.75
CA ARG A 367 25.67 -11.20 7.26
C ARG A 367 24.19 -11.31 7.63
N ALA A 368 23.77 -10.74 8.75
CA ALA A 368 22.36 -10.72 9.17
C ALA A 368 21.45 -9.90 8.22
N ARG A 369 21.98 -9.04 7.35
CA ARG A 369 21.19 -8.35 6.31
C ARG A 369 20.41 -9.31 5.40
N PHE A 370 20.96 -10.49 5.10
CA PHE A 370 20.36 -11.46 4.17
C PHE A 370 19.19 -12.27 4.75
N VAL A 371 18.94 -12.22 6.06
CA VAL A 371 17.94 -13.06 6.76
C VAL A 371 16.67 -12.29 7.18
N ARG A 372 16.47 -11.02 6.80
CA ARG A 372 15.45 -10.16 7.46
C ARG A 372 14.05 -10.77 7.63
N TYR A 373 13.47 -11.30 6.55
CA TYR A 373 12.19 -12.03 6.58
C TYR A 373 12.34 -13.55 6.41
N GLY A 374 13.58 -14.03 6.26
CA GLY A 374 13.86 -15.28 5.57
C GLY A 374 13.69 -15.17 4.05
N ASN A 375 14.45 -15.96 3.29
CA ASN A 375 14.30 -16.15 1.84
C ASN A 375 14.64 -17.60 1.44
N LEU A 376 14.64 -17.88 0.13
CA LEU A 376 14.88 -19.22 -0.42
C LEU A 376 16.25 -19.82 -0.06
N HIS A 377 17.29 -18.99 0.07
CA HIS A 377 18.65 -19.41 0.44
C HIS A 377 18.93 -19.30 1.95
N HIS A 378 18.22 -18.41 2.65
CA HIS A 378 18.44 -18.09 4.06
C HIS A 378 17.09 -18.04 4.80
N PRO A 379 16.54 -19.16 5.30
CA PRO A 379 15.11 -19.27 5.63
C PRO A 379 14.67 -18.66 6.97
N SER A 380 15.60 -18.35 7.88
CA SER A 380 15.29 -17.80 9.20
C SER A 380 15.04 -16.28 9.12
N GLY A 381 13.92 -15.80 9.65
CA GLY A 381 13.66 -14.36 9.85
C GLY A 381 14.47 -13.74 11.00
N LEU A 382 14.49 -12.41 11.12
CA LEU A 382 15.06 -11.72 12.27
C LEU A 382 14.20 -10.53 12.75
N ALA A 383 14.21 -10.28 14.06
CA ALA A 383 13.70 -9.06 14.66
C ALA A 383 14.86 -8.23 15.21
N CYS A 384 14.87 -6.94 14.91
CA CYS A 384 15.78 -5.98 15.53
C CYS A 384 15.05 -5.23 16.64
N ILE A 385 15.52 -5.37 17.87
CA ILE A 385 15.06 -4.63 19.05
C ILE A 385 16.25 -3.80 19.56
N MET A 386 16.00 -2.54 19.88
CA MET A 386 17.01 -1.62 20.42
C MET A 386 16.37 -0.62 21.38
N SER A 387 17.18 -0.11 22.31
CA SER A 387 16.80 0.88 23.32
C SER A 387 18.02 1.74 23.65
N ASN A 388 17.81 3.04 23.89
CA ASN A 388 18.79 3.95 24.44
C ASN A 388 18.55 4.28 25.93
N GLY A 389 17.45 3.77 26.53
CA GLY A 389 17.02 4.07 27.90
C GLY A 389 17.10 2.88 28.87
N GLY A 390 17.81 1.81 28.52
CA GLY A 390 17.93 0.59 29.33
C GLY A 390 17.14 -0.61 28.80
N ALA A 391 17.12 -1.70 29.57
CA ALA A 391 16.45 -2.94 29.17
C ALA A 391 14.92 -2.78 29.12
N SER A 392 14.30 -3.18 28.01
CA SER A 392 12.86 -3.09 27.79
C SER A 392 12.40 -4.14 26.79
N GLN A 393 11.10 -4.45 26.78
CA GLN A 393 10.50 -5.49 25.94
C GLN A 393 9.53 -4.88 24.93
N LYS A 394 9.50 -5.42 23.71
CA LYS A 394 8.57 -5.00 22.65
C LYS A 394 7.97 -6.22 21.96
N ARG A 395 6.65 -6.38 22.06
CA ARG A 395 5.91 -7.44 21.35
C ARG A 395 5.89 -7.12 19.84
N ILE A 396 6.53 -7.96 19.04
CA ILE A 396 6.59 -7.82 17.58
C ILE A 396 5.83 -9.01 16.97
N TYR A 397 4.75 -8.72 16.23
CA TYR A 397 4.07 -9.73 15.41
C TYR A 397 4.86 -9.95 14.11
N GLY A 398 4.88 -11.20 13.61
CA GLY A 398 5.32 -11.49 12.24
C GLY A 398 6.69 -12.17 12.05
N MET A 399 7.34 -12.71 13.09
CA MET A 399 8.46 -13.67 12.87
C MET A 399 7.95 -15.09 12.61
N GLY A 400 7.39 -15.32 11.43
CA GLY A 400 7.11 -16.65 10.90
C GLY A 400 8.20 -17.11 9.92
N PRO A 401 8.42 -18.43 9.74
CA PRO A 401 9.37 -18.92 8.75
C PRO A 401 8.84 -18.73 7.33
N ALA A 402 9.57 -18.01 6.47
CA ALA A 402 9.21 -17.76 5.06
C ALA A 402 9.35 -18.99 4.14
N LYS A 403 9.12 -20.20 4.67
CA LYS A 403 9.04 -21.47 3.93
C LYS A 403 7.82 -22.30 4.35
N SER A 404 6.65 -21.66 4.41
CA SER A 404 5.37 -22.38 4.33
C SER A 404 5.30 -23.29 3.09
N GLY A 405 5.99 -22.90 1.99
CA GLY A 405 6.14 -23.67 0.75
C GLY A 405 6.51 -25.15 0.92
N LEU A 406 7.43 -25.50 1.83
CA LEU A 406 7.79 -26.91 2.05
C LEU A 406 6.67 -27.73 2.72
N CYS A 407 5.72 -27.06 3.39
CA CYS A 407 4.56 -27.70 4.00
C CYS A 407 3.39 -27.88 3.01
N PHE A 408 3.46 -27.34 1.78
CA PHE A 408 2.42 -27.55 0.76
C PHE A 408 2.50 -28.92 0.09
N LEU A 409 3.70 -29.47 -0.11
CA LEU A 409 3.90 -30.77 -0.78
C LEU A 409 3.12 -31.94 -0.14
N PRO A 410 3.05 -32.07 1.21
CA PRO A 410 2.15 -33.04 1.85
C PRO A 410 0.69 -32.60 1.89
N ARG A 411 0.40 -31.29 1.93
CA ARG A 411 -0.97 -30.75 2.05
C ARG A 411 -1.81 -30.88 0.79
N ILE A 412 -1.19 -30.89 -0.40
CA ILE A 412 -1.91 -31.06 -1.67
C ILE A 412 -2.54 -32.46 -1.77
N PRO A 413 -1.81 -33.59 -1.66
CA PRO A 413 -2.42 -34.92 -1.66
C PRO A 413 -3.35 -35.15 -0.46
N PHE A 414 -3.05 -34.57 0.71
CA PHE A 414 -3.93 -34.62 1.88
C PHE A 414 -5.27 -33.92 1.64
N GLY A 415 -5.25 -32.70 1.08
CA GLY A 415 -6.45 -31.94 0.74
C GLY A 415 -7.26 -32.56 -0.40
N ALA A 416 -6.59 -33.11 -1.41
CA ALA A 416 -7.22 -33.86 -2.49
C ALA A 416 -7.90 -35.13 -1.97
N GLY A 417 -7.19 -35.95 -1.17
CA GLY A 417 -7.75 -37.15 -0.54
C GLY A 417 -8.93 -36.84 0.39
N TYR A 418 -8.86 -35.74 1.16
CA TYR A 418 -9.97 -35.26 1.97
C TYR A 418 -11.21 -34.91 1.13
N LEU A 419 -11.05 -34.07 0.09
CA LEU A 419 -12.17 -33.64 -0.77
C LEU A 419 -12.79 -34.83 -1.52
N LEU A 420 -11.97 -35.65 -2.17
CA LEU A 420 -12.42 -36.80 -2.95
C LEU A 420 -13.15 -37.82 -2.07
N ASN A 421 -12.61 -38.15 -0.90
CA ASN A 421 -13.20 -39.18 -0.04
C ASN A 421 -14.42 -38.67 0.75
N PHE A 422 -14.42 -37.41 1.17
CA PHE A 422 -15.60 -36.80 1.80
C PHE A 422 -16.78 -36.72 0.82
N MET A 423 -16.57 -36.27 -0.42
CA MET A 423 -17.64 -36.18 -1.41
C MET A 423 -18.09 -37.55 -1.94
N ALA A 424 -17.15 -38.46 -2.26
CA ALA A 424 -17.51 -39.81 -2.72
C ALA A 424 -18.32 -40.58 -1.67
N MET A 425 -17.94 -40.50 -0.39
CA MET A 425 -18.68 -41.16 0.70
C MET A 425 -20.02 -40.49 1.00
N ALA A 426 -20.10 -39.15 0.95
CA ALA A 426 -21.38 -38.44 1.15
C ALA A 426 -22.40 -38.82 0.07
N ASN A 427 -21.97 -38.85 -1.20
CA ASN A 427 -22.81 -39.31 -2.31
C ASN A 427 -23.18 -40.79 -2.15
N TYR A 428 -22.21 -41.68 -1.85
CA TYR A 428 -22.49 -43.11 -1.65
C TYR A 428 -23.50 -43.36 -0.50
N MET A 429 -23.44 -42.62 0.60
CA MET A 429 -24.42 -42.74 1.69
C MET A 429 -25.79 -42.17 1.33
N ALA A 430 -25.88 -41.15 0.48
CA ALA A 430 -27.15 -40.68 -0.06
C ALA A 430 -27.77 -41.73 -1.00
N ASP A 431 -27.00 -42.19 -1.98
CA ASP A 431 -27.43 -43.15 -3.01
C ASP A 431 -27.79 -44.53 -2.44
N ALA A 432 -27.03 -45.04 -1.45
CA ALA A 432 -27.19 -46.42 -0.97
C ALA A 432 -28.26 -46.59 0.12
N TYR A 433 -28.69 -45.50 0.76
CA TYR A 433 -29.65 -45.52 1.87
C TYR A 433 -30.93 -44.73 1.61
N GLU A 434 -31.01 -43.92 0.53
CA GLU A 434 -32.18 -43.17 0.06
C GLU A 434 -33.04 -42.59 1.20
N THR A 435 -34.16 -43.27 1.53
CA THR A 435 -35.14 -42.91 2.58
C THR A 435 -34.52 -42.71 3.97
N TYR A 436 -33.41 -43.41 4.27
CA TYR A 436 -32.68 -43.35 5.54
C TYR A 436 -31.34 -42.60 5.44
N SER A 437 -31.03 -41.99 4.29
CA SER A 437 -29.78 -41.23 4.06
C SER A 437 -29.46 -40.22 5.16
N ALA A 438 -30.44 -39.45 5.62
CA ALA A 438 -30.28 -38.49 6.71
C ALA A 438 -29.82 -39.15 8.03
N SER A 439 -30.34 -40.33 8.34
CA SER A 439 -29.94 -41.11 9.52
C SER A 439 -28.54 -41.73 9.37
N ALA A 440 -28.21 -42.24 8.18
CA ALA A 440 -26.87 -42.75 7.87
C ALA A 440 -25.79 -41.65 7.96
N MET A 441 -26.07 -40.47 7.38
CA MET A 441 -25.20 -39.29 7.49
C MET A 441 -25.07 -38.81 8.94
N SER A 442 -26.15 -38.86 9.74
CA SER A 442 -26.13 -38.50 11.16
C SER A 442 -25.30 -39.48 11.99
N ALA A 443 -25.42 -40.78 11.74
CA ALA A 443 -24.60 -41.82 12.38
C ALA A 443 -23.11 -41.62 12.03
N SER A 444 -22.78 -41.40 10.75
CA SER A 444 -21.41 -41.07 10.33
C SER A 444 -20.88 -39.80 11.03
N ALA A 445 -21.70 -38.76 11.17
CA ALA A 445 -21.32 -37.53 11.84
C ALA A 445 -21.11 -37.71 13.36
N CYS A 446 -21.94 -38.53 14.01
CA CYS A 446 -21.78 -38.89 15.41
C CYS A 446 -20.48 -39.67 15.66
N THR A 447 -20.25 -40.75 14.90
CA THR A 447 -19.02 -41.57 14.98
C THR A 447 -17.77 -40.71 14.78
N ARG A 448 -17.75 -39.87 13.74
CA ARG A 448 -16.68 -38.88 13.48
C ARG A 448 -16.38 -37.99 14.69
N SER A 449 -17.42 -37.56 15.42
CA SER A 449 -17.29 -36.63 16.54
C SER A 449 -16.77 -37.30 17.80
N ILE A 450 -17.23 -38.53 18.11
CA ILE A 450 -16.73 -39.34 19.24
C ILE A 450 -15.23 -39.61 19.07
N LEU A 451 -14.83 -40.03 17.88
CA LEU A 451 -13.43 -40.26 17.52
C LEU A 451 -12.61 -38.97 17.58
N GLY A 452 -13.19 -37.86 17.13
CA GLY A 452 -12.55 -36.55 17.21
C GLY A 452 -12.18 -36.12 18.64
N ALA A 453 -12.94 -36.54 19.64
CA ALA A 453 -12.63 -36.31 21.05
C ALA A 453 -11.54 -37.25 21.61
N MET A 454 -11.37 -38.45 21.04
CA MET A 454 -10.53 -39.50 21.63
C MET A 454 -9.06 -39.44 21.22
N LEU A 455 -8.72 -39.17 19.95
CA LEU A 455 -7.30 -39.19 19.57
C LEU A 455 -6.44 -38.09 20.21
N PRO A 456 -6.89 -36.85 20.50
CA PRO A 456 -6.03 -35.75 20.98
C PRO A 456 -5.05 -36.12 22.12
N LEU A 457 -5.45 -37.08 22.97
CA LEU A 457 -4.65 -37.71 24.03
C LEU A 457 -3.32 -38.33 23.52
N ALA A 458 -3.28 -38.79 22.27
CA ALA A 458 -2.14 -39.44 21.62
C ALA A 458 -1.23 -38.50 20.81
N THR A 459 -1.60 -37.23 20.55
CA THR A 459 -0.73 -36.30 19.77
C THR A 459 0.62 -36.14 20.45
N LYS A 460 0.59 -35.93 21.77
CA LYS A 460 1.79 -35.61 22.54
C LYS A 460 2.76 -36.81 22.58
N PRO A 461 2.34 -38.04 22.98
CA PRO A 461 3.17 -39.23 22.84
C PRO A 461 3.73 -39.48 21.43
N MET A 462 2.97 -39.17 20.36
CA MET A 462 3.40 -39.38 18.99
C MET A 462 4.55 -38.43 18.60
N PHE A 463 4.37 -37.12 18.79
CA PHE A 463 5.40 -36.13 18.46
C PHE A 463 6.62 -36.21 19.38
N ASP A 464 6.41 -36.49 20.68
CA ASP A 464 7.49 -36.60 21.67
C ASP A 464 8.41 -37.82 21.42
N ARG A 465 7.88 -38.92 20.85
CA ARG A 465 8.66 -40.17 20.61
C ARG A 465 9.20 -40.33 19.19
N LEU A 466 8.46 -39.91 18.16
CA LEU A 466 8.88 -40.05 16.75
C LEU A 466 9.63 -38.81 16.23
N GLY A 467 9.45 -37.66 16.89
CA GLY A 467 9.94 -36.38 16.40
C GLY A 467 9.13 -35.85 15.21
N ILE A 468 9.23 -34.54 14.99
CA ILE A 468 8.37 -33.78 14.07
C ILE A 468 8.38 -34.35 12.64
N ASN A 469 9.55 -34.71 12.12
CA ASN A 469 9.68 -35.16 10.73
C ASN A 469 8.99 -36.51 10.49
N TRP A 470 9.27 -37.52 11.32
CA TRP A 470 8.66 -38.85 11.16
C TRP A 470 7.17 -38.86 11.50
N ALA A 471 6.72 -38.06 12.47
CA ALA A 471 5.30 -37.89 12.76
C ALA A 471 4.52 -37.35 11.53
N TYR A 472 5.05 -36.33 10.84
CA TYR A 472 4.42 -35.85 9.60
C TYR A 472 4.55 -36.83 8.43
N THR A 473 5.67 -37.56 8.29
CA THR A 473 5.82 -38.60 7.27
C THR A 473 4.82 -39.75 7.45
N LEU A 474 4.61 -40.21 8.70
CA LEU A 474 3.63 -41.26 9.02
C LEU A 474 2.21 -40.83 8.63
N VAL A 475 1.81 -39.61 9.01
CA VAL A 475 0.49 -39.04 8.64
C VAL A 475 0.36 -38.88 7.11
N GLY A 476 1.43 -38.48 6.42
CA GLY A 476 1.45 -38.38 4.97
C GLY A 476 1.23 -39.73 4.26
N ILE A 477 1.92 -40.79 4.72
CA ILE A 477 1.78 -42.15 4.17
C ILE A 477 0.37 -42.69 4.41
N LEU A 478 -0.17 -42.52 5.62
CA LEU A 478 -1.55 -42.94 5.94
C LEU A 478 -2.58 -42.21 5.07
N SER A 479 -2.41 -40.90 4.87
CA SER A 479 -3.29 -40.11 3.99
C SER A 479 -3.20 -40.55 2.53
N LEU A 480 -2.01 -40.94 2.05
CA LEU A 480 -1.82 -41.40 0.67
C LEU A 480 -2.58 -42.71 0.42
N GLY A 481 -2.50 -43.67 1.35
CA GLY A 481 -3.25 -44.93 1.27
C GLY A 481 -4.77 -44.73 1.27
N VAL A 482 -5.28 -43.81 2.11
CA VAL A 482 -6.71 -43.45 2.17
C VAL A 482 -7.22 -42.82 0.87
N THR A 483 -6.35 -42.18 0.08
CA THR A 483 -6.71 -41.57 -1.22
C THR A 483 -7.08 -42.60 -2.30
N VAL A 484 -6.78 -43.90 -2.10
CA VAL A 484 -7.19 -44.99 -3.01
C VAL A 484 -8.69 -45.34 -2.85
N ILE A 485 -9.26 -45.13 -1.66
CA ILE A 485 -10.61 -45.59 -1.29
C ILE A 485 -11.72 -45.10 -2.24
N PRO A 486 -11.79 -43.82 -2.68
CA PRO A 486 -12.80 -43.35 -3.62
C PRO A 486 -12.81 -44.12 -4.94
N PHE A 487 -11.63 -44.50 -5.46
CA PHE A 487 -11.51 -45.24 -6.71
C PHE A 487 -12.00 -46.69 -6.59
N VAL A 488 -11.87 -47.30 -5.39
CA VAL A 488 -12.48 -48.61 -5.09
C VAL A 488 -14.01 -48.51 -5.08
N PHE A 489 -14.59 -47.49 -4.44
CA PHE A 489 -16.04 -47.26 -4.45
C PHE A 489 -16.57 -46.95 -5.85
N ILE A 490 -15.84 -46.20 -6.68
CA ILE A 490 -16.21 -45.95 -8.08
C ILE A 490 -16.15 -47.24 -8.91
N ARG A 491 -15.09 -48.05 -8.78
CA ARG A 491 -14.86 -49.23 -9.63
C ARG A 491 -15.70 -50.47 -9.24
N TYR A 492 -16.09 -50.59 -7.97
CA TYR A 492 -16.76 -51.78 -7.42
C TYR A 492 -18.08 -51.48 -6.67
N GLY A 493 -18.47 -50.21 -6.51
CA GLY A 493 -19.63 -49.80 -5.69
C GLY A 493 -20.99 -50.36 -6.11
N VAL A 494 -21.13 -50.84 -7.35
CA VAL A 494 -22.34 -51.56 -7.81
C VAL A 494 -22.41 -52.94 -7.12
N ARG A 495 -21.40 -53.82 -7.32
CA ARG A 495 -21.31 -55.12 -6.64
C ARG A 495 -21.38 -54.99 -5.11
N ILE A 496 -20.78 -53.94 -4.53
CA ILE A 496 -20.84 -53.69 -3.07
C ILE A 496 -22.28 -53.39 -2.62
N ARG A 497 -23.04 -52.53 -3.31
CA ARG A 497 -24.45 -52.25 -2.99
C ARG A 497 -25.35 -53.46 -3.21
N GLU A 498 -25.12 -54.21 -4.29
CA GLU A 498 -25.87 -55.43 -4.60
C GLU A 498 -25.66 -56.53 -3.55
N SER A 499 -24.47 -56.62 -2.94
CA SER A 499 -24.19 -57.54 -1.82
C SER A 499 -24.81 -57.13 -0.47
N SER A 500 -25.33 -55.89 -0.36
CA SER A 500 -25.91 -55.40 0.90
C SER A 500 -27.33 -55.92 1.09
N LYS A 501 -27.53 -56.82 2.08
CA LYS A 501 -28.85 -57.33 2.48
C LYS A 501 -29.86 -56.21 2.77
N PHE A 502 -29.41 -55.07 3.29
CA PHE A 502 -30.27 -53.92 3.55
C PHE A 502 -30.76 -53.27 2.25
N CYS A 503 -29.87 -53.09 1.27
CA CYS A 503 -30.24 -52.50 -0.03
C CYS A 503 -31.09 -53.47 -0.87
N GLN A 504 -30.86 -54.78 -0.77
CA GLN A 504 -31.72 -55.82 -1.35
C GLN A 504 -33.14 -55.76 -0.80
N GLU A 505 -33.30 -55.66 0.52
CA GLU A 505 -34.62 -55.61 1.15
C GLU A 505 -35.35 -54.28 0.86
N LEU A 506 -34.63 -53.15 0.82
CA LEU A 506 -35.20 -51.84 0.44
C LEU A 506 -35.67 -51.82 -1.02
N LYS A 507 -34.97 -52.54 -1.92
CA LYS A 507 -35.42 -52.77 -3.30
C LYS A 507 -36.67 -53.65 -3.34
N ARG A 508 -36.71 -54.74 -2.57
CA ARG A 508 -37.89 -55.60 -2.41
C ARG A 508 -39.12 -54.86 -1.91
N LEU A 509 -38.96 -53.96 -0.94
CA LEU A 509 -40.06 -53.15 -0.42
C LEU A 509 -40.62 -52.21 -1.50
N LYS A 510 -39.76 -51.53 -2.28
CA LYS A 510 -40.19 -50.76 -3.46
C LYS A 510 -40.89 -51.62 -4.52
N GLU A 511 -40.40 -52.83 -4.77
CA GLU A 511 -41.00 -53.77 -5.73
C GLU A 511 -42.36 -54.32 -5.25
N ALA A 512 -42.57 -54.43 -3.93
CA ALA A 512 -43.86 -54.78 -3.33
C ALA A 512 -44.85 -53.60 -3.35
N ASP A 513 -44.42 -52.39 -2.97
CA ASP A 513 -45.26 -51.18 -3.06
C ASP A 513 -45.69 -50.89 -4.51
N ALA A 514 -44.82 -51.16 -5.48
CA ALA A 514 -45.13 -51.06 -6.92
C ALA A 514 -46.07 -52.16 -7.45
N GLN A 515 -46.45 -53.14 -6.62
CA GLN A 515 -47.37 -54.25 -6.97
C GLN A 515 -48.63 -54.27 -6.09
N GLY A 516 -48.95 -53.16 -5.43
CA GLY A 516 -50.25 -52.93 -4.77
C GLY A 516 -51.43 -53.02 -5.76
N PRO A 517 -52.63 -53.46 -5.31
CA PRO A 517 -53.60 -54.09 -6.21
C PRO A 517 -54.45 -53.11 -7.04
N GLN A 518 -54.68 -53.48 -8.30
CA GLN A 518 -55.86 -53.05 -9.06
C GLN A 518 -57.12 -53.66 -8.41
N THR A 519 -58.15 -52.85 -8.18
CA THR A 519 -59.49 -53.32 -7.82
C THR A 519 -60.54 -52.74 -8.76
N ASP A 520 -61.50 -53.58 -9.16
CA ASP A 520 -62.38 -53.33 -10.29
C ASP A 520 -63.61 -52.47 -9.94
N ARG A 521 -64.28 -51.91 -10.95
CA ARG A 521 -65.51 -51.12 -10.77
C ARG A 521 -66.75 -52.01 -10.77
N GLY A 522 -67.45 -52.14 -9.65
CA GLY A 522 -68.79 -52.76 -9.69
C GLY A 522 -69.59 -52.80 -8.38
N VAL A 523 -70.67 -52.00 -8.31
CA VAL A 523 -71.98 -52.30 -7.68
C VAL A 523 -72.02 -52.78 -6.21
N GLY A 524 -72.75 -52.05 -5.34
CA GLY A 524 -73.52 -52.73 -4.27
C GLY A 524 -73.67 -52.10 -2.88
N ARG A 525 -74.56 -51.10 -2.73
CA ARG A 525 -75.55 -50.93 -1.63
C ARG A 525 -75.16 -50.95 -0.13
N SER A 526 -75.72 -49.94 0.59
CA SER A 526 -76.25 -49.94 1.98
C SER A 526 -75.30 -50.04 3.20
N GLY A 527 -75.76 -49.48 4.34
CA GLY A 527 -75.03 -49.34 5.61
C GLY A 527 -74.55 -47.90 5.84
N GLU A 528 -75.44 -46.97 6.19
CA GLU A 528 -75.70 -46.54 7.58
C GLU A 528 -74.53 -45.80 8.25
N VAL A 529 -74.70 -44.49 8.43
CA VAL A 529 -73.86 -43.64 9.29
C VAL A 529 -74.65 -43.37 10.57
N SER A 530 -74.11 -43.74 11.72
CA SER A 530 -74.67 -43.38 13.03
C SER A 530 -74.29 -41.94 13.39
N GLU A 531 -75.28 -41.14 13.77
CA GLU A 531 -75.14 -39.72 14.11
C GLU A 531 -74.33 -39.49 15.41
N ILE A 532 -73.63 -38.36 15.48
CA ILE A 532 -73.71 -37.49 16.66
C ILE A 532 -74.10 -36.09 16.17
N HIS A 533 -75.07 -35.49 16.85
CA HIS A 533 -75.93 -34.43 16.31
C HIS A 533 -75.78 -33.13 17.10
N VAL A 534 -75.45 -32.02 16.42
CA VAL A 534 -75.68 -30.65 16.90
C VAL A 534 -76.08 -29.79 15.70
N GLU A 535 -77.29 -29.24 15.74
CA GLU A 535 -77.89 -28.43 14.66
C GLU A 535 -77.84 -26.90 14.99
N PRO A 536 -78.39 -25.95 14.20
CA PRO A 536 -77.55 -24.93 13.57
C PRO A 536 -77.99 -23.49 13.92
N LYS A 537 -77.57 -22.50 13.11
CA LYS A 537 -78.48 -21.54 12.44
C LYS A 537 -77.75 -20.62 11.43
N ASP A 538 -78.42 -20.41 10.29
CA ASP A 538 -78.68 -19.17 9.50
C ASP A 538 -77.54 -18.10 9.37
N VAL A 539 -77.29 -17.39 8.25
CA VAL A 539 -78.15 -16.86 7.16
C VAL A 539 -77.37 -16.72 5.81
N GLU A 540 -78.11 -16.82 4.71
CA GLU A 540 -77.88 -16.40 3.30
C GLU A 540 -76.55 -15.76 2.80
N ASN A 541 -75.89 -16.48 1.87
CA ASN A 541 -75.90 -16.19 0.41
C ASN A 541 -75.94 -14.73 -0.10
N GLN A 542 -74.92 -14.31 -0.89
CA GLN A 542 -75.18 -13.45 -2.07
C GLN A 542 -74.11 -13.48 -3.18
N ASN A 543 -74.57 -13.23 -4.43
CA ASN A 543 -73.80 -13.12 -5.67
C ASN A 543 -72.83 -11.92 -5.67
N GLY A 544 -71.73 -11.85 -6.45
CA GLY A 544 -71.23 -12.72 -7.53
C GLY A 544 -71.15 -12.01 -8.89
N ARG A 545 -70.08 -12.21 -9.69
CA ARG A 545 -70.06 -11.80 -11.12
C ARG A 545 -69.14 -12.62 -12.04
N ARG A 546 -69.76 -13.13 -13.12
CA ARG A 546 -69.22 -13.60 -14.41
C ARG A 546 -68.60 -12.41 -15.19
N ARG A 547 -67.87 -12.48 -16.32
CA ARG A 547 -67.17 -13.46 -17.23
C ARG A 547 -66.44 -12.56 -18.30
N ASN A 548 -65.79 -12.95 -19.41
CA ASN A 548 -65.49 -14.19 -20.16
C ASN A 548 -64.27 -13.93 -21.11
N MET A 549 -63.83 -14.95 -21.88
CA MET A 549 -63.18 -14.83 -23.23
C MET A 549 -61.77 -14.18 -23.31
N ASP A 550 -60.83 -14.61 -24.16
CA ASP A 550 -60.84 -15.70 -25.16
C ASP A 550 -59.45 -16.38 -25.32
N SER A 551 -59.41 -17.49 -26.07
CA SER A 551 -58.23 -18.29 -26.45
C SER A 551 -58.40 -18.81 -27.90
N PRO A 552 -57.37 -19.31 -28.63
CA PRO A 552 -56.85 -20.67 -28.37
C PRO A 552 -55.38 -20.96 -28.85
N GLN A 553 -54.95 -22.23 -28.69
CA GLN A 553 -53.83 -22.92 -29.41
C GLN A 553 -52.39 -22.42 -29.12
N TYR A 554 -51.34 -23.24 -28.86
CA TYR A 554 -51.08 -24.71 -28.81
C TYR A 554 -50.24 -25.02 -27.54
N GLN A 555 -49.94 -26.24 -27.06
CA GLN A 555 -50.62 -27.56 -27.00
C GLN A 555 -49.67 -28.52 -26.22
N GLU A 556 -50.15 -29.25 -25.19
CA GLU A 556 -49.51 -30.41 -24.50
C GLU A 556 -48.12 -30.20 -23.82
N LEU A 557 -47.70 -30.95 -22.78
CA LEU A 557 -48.34 -31.90 -21.83
C LEU A 557 -48.22 -31.29 -20.41
N GLY A 558 -48.89 -31.70 -19.33
CA GLY A 558 -49.80 -32.83 -19.08
C GLY A 558 -49.69 -33.18 -17.58
N LEU A 559 -50.63 -32.68 -16.77
CA LEU A 559 -50.61 -32.82 -15.31
C LEU A 559 -51.04 -34.21 -14.83
N VAL A 560 -50.37 -34.72 -13.79
CA VAL A 560 -50.98 -35.58 -12.77
C VAL A 560 -50.59 -35.05 -11.39
N SER A 561 -51.57 -34.92 -10.50
CA SER A 561 -51.39 -34.32 -9.17
C SER A 561 -52.29 -35.00 -8.15
N GLN A 562 -51.71 -35.44 -7.03
CA GLN A 562 -52.23 -35.49 -5.65
C GLN A 562 -51.08 -36.11 -4.82
N GLU A 563 -50.74 -35.64 -3.61
CA GLU A 563 -51.47 -35.84 -2.35
C GLU A 563 -51.81 -37.33 -2.13
N GLN A 564 -51.51 -37.95 -0.98
CA GLN A 564 -51.33 -37.37 0.34
C GLN A 564 -50.54 -38.35 1.24
N GLN A 565 -49.55 -37.90 2.02
CA GLN A 565 -49.25 -38.57 3.28
C GLN A 565 -48.67 -37.62 4.34
N GLN A 566 -49.23 -37.74 5.55
CA GLN A 566 -49.12 -36.76 6.63
C GLN A 566 -48.18 -37.32 7.71
N ILE A 567 -46.88 -37.04 7.58
CA ILE A 567 -45.89 -37.45 8.60
C ILE A 567 -46.00 -36.55 9.83
N ASP A 568 -45.99 -37.17 11.01
CA ASP A 568 -46.30 -36.53 12.28
C ASP A 568 -45.41 -35.32 12.64
N LEU A 569 -46.06 -34.17 12.77
CA LEU A 569 -45.44 -32.90 13.16
C LEU A 569 -45.05 -32.83 14.64
N GLU A 570 -45.62 -33.67 15.52
CA GLU A 570 -45.25 -33.72 16.94
C GLU A 570 -43.90 -34.44 17.11
N THR A 571 -43.72 -35.63 16.54
CA THR A 571 -42.46 -36.39 16.55
C THR A 571 -41.33 -35.58 15.92
N VAL A 572 -41.53 -35.00 14.72
CA VAL A 572 -40.52 -34.16 14.07
C VAL A 572 -40.16 -32.94 14.93
N ARG A 573 -41.15 -32.32 15.61
CA ARG A 573 -40.94 -31.17 16.50
C ARG A 573 -40.28 -31.57 17.83
N ALA A 574 -40.50 -32.78 18.32
CA ALA A 574 -39.80 -33.35 19.48
C ALA A 574 -38.34 -33.65 19.14
N THR A 575 -38.06 -34.32 18.02
CA THR A 575 -36.69 -34.56 17.52
C THR A 575 -35.95 -33.25 17.25
N TRP A 576 -36.61 -32.24 16.66
CA TRP A 576 -36.00 -30.91 16.48
C TRP A 576 -35.76 -30.16 17.80
N LYS A 577 -36.64 -30.27 18.80
CA LYS A 577 -36.38 -29.73 20.15
C LYS A 577 -35.18 -30.42 20.82
N PHE A 578 -35.08 -31.75 20.69
CA PHE A 578 -33.96 -32.53 21.21
C PHE A 578 -32.62 -32.16 20.53
N LEU A 579 -32.59 -32.09 19.20
CA LEU A 579 -31.38 -31.74 18.43
C LEU A 579 -30.97 -30.27 18.61
N ALA A 580 -31.93 -29.33 18.71
CA ALA A 580 -31.64 -27.93 19.05
C ALA A 580 -31.14 -27.77 20.50
N GLY A 581 -31.62 -28.61 21.42
CA GLY A 581 -31.08 -28.72 22.78
C GLY A 581 -29.66 -29.29 22.83
N LEU A 582 -29.28 -30.19 21.91
CA LEU A 582 -27.94 -30.77 21.86
C LEU A 582 -26.90 -29.83 21.26
N SER A 583 -27.23 -29.13 20.16
CA SER A 583 -26.29 -28.23 19.46
C SER A 583 -25.95 -26.97 20.28
N SER A 584 -26.91 -26.47 21.05
CA SER A 584 -26.70 -25.35 21.99
C SER A 584 -25.83 -25.77 23.18
N ASN A 585 -26.07 -26.94 23.79
CA ASN A 585 -25.33 -27.38 24.97
C ASN A 585 -23.90 -27.87 24.69
N LEU A 586 -23.58 -28.38 23.49
CA LEU A 586 -22.18 -28.71 23.15
C LEU A 586 -21.27 -27.47 23.07
N THR A 587 -21.82 -26.32 22.66
CA THR A 587 -21.12 -25.02 22.78
C THR A 587 -21.00 -24.61 24.25
N LEU A 588 -22.03 -24.85 25.05
CA LEU A 588 -22.05 -24.54 26.48
C LEU A 588 -21.03 -25.36 27.29
N VAL A 589 -20.81 -26.65 26.95
CA VAL A 589 -19.75 -27.48 27.56
C VAL A 589 -18.36 -26.87 27.30
N GLY A 590 -18.11 -26.31 26.12
CA GLY A 590 -16.89 -25.57 25.84
C GLY A 590 -16.67 -24.34 26.74
N PHE A 591 -17.75 -23.69 27.17
CA PHE A 591 -17.73 -22.58 28.13
C PHE A 591 -17.74 -23.03 29.60
N LEU A 592 -18.32 -24.18 29.93
CA LEU A 592 -18.40 -24.71 31.30
C LEU A 592 -17.11 -25.45 31.73
N VAL A 593 -16.33 -25.97 30.79
CA VAL A 593 -14.99 -26.53 31.08
C VAL A 593 -13.95 -25.41 31.29
N MET A 594 -14.18 -24.18 30.82
CA MET A 594 -13.26 -23.06 31.02
C MET A 594 -13.05 -22.70 32.51
N PRO A 595 -14.09 -22.51 33.35
CA PRO A 595 -13.94 -22.27 34.79
C PRO A 595 -13.16 -23.37 35.51
N LEU A 596 -13.42 -24.65 35.21
CA LEU A 596 -12.73 -25.78 35.84
C LEU A 596 -11.22 -25.82 35.49
N ALA A 597 -10.83 -25.31 34.33
CA ALA A 597 -9.43 -25.11 33.97
C ALA A 597 -8.76 -23.89 34.66
N PHE A 598 -9.56 -22.98 35.25
CA PHE A 598 -9.07 -21.80 35.99
C PHE A 598 -9.06 -22.00 37.51
N GLU A 599 -9.92 -22.84 38.10
CA GLU A 599 -9.91 -23.07 39.55
C GLU A 599 -8.66 -23.81 40.05
N GLY A 600 -7.98 -24.57 39.18
CA GLY A 600 -6.67 -25.15 39.46
C GLY A 600 -5.50 -24.14 39.48
N ALA A 601 -5.75 -22.85 39.19
CA ALA A 601 -4.74 -21.80 39.12
C ALA A 601 -4.86 -20.79 40.28
N LYS A 602 -5.02 -21.31 41.52
CA LYS A 602 -5.28 -20.52 42.74
C LYS A 602 -4.10 -20.35 43.69
N ASP A 603 -2.94 -20.93 43.38
CA ASP A 603 -1.66 -20.70 44.09
C ASP A 603 -0.76 -19.71 43.33
N ASP A 604 0.07 -18.97 44.07
CA ASP A 604 0.66 -17.71 43.63
C ASP A 604 1.80 -17.81 42.60
N SER A 605 1.56 -17.25 41.40
CA SER A 605 2.52 -16.34 40.73
C SER A 605 1.92 -15.71 39.47
N LEU A 606 1.84 -14.38 39.40
CA LEU A 606 1.31 -13.65 38.23
C LEU A 606 2.37 -13.54 37.10
N GLY A 607 2.76 -14.69 36.54
CA GLY A 607 3.84 -14.81 35.56
C GLY A 607 3.43 -14.95 34.09
N ASP A 608 2.36 -15.68 33.77
CA ASP A 608 1.99 -15.92 32.35
C ASP A 608 0.47 -16.06 32.09
N LYS A 609 -0.09 -15.07 31.39
CA LYS A 609 -1.46 -15.08 30.85
C LYS A 609 -1.53 -14.97 29.33
N THR A 610 -0.42 -15.17 28.60
CA THR A 610 -0.45 -15.24 27.12
C THR A 610 0.15 -16.52 26.52
N GLY A 611 1.09 -17.19 27.19
CA GLY A 611 1.48 -18.55 26.84
C GLY A 611 0.34 -19.54 27.05
N THR A 612 -0.45 -19.39 28.11
CA THR A 612 -1.69 -20.16 28.34
C THR A 612 -2.73 -19.99 27.22
N ALA A 613 -2.98 -18.77 26.75
CA ALA A 613 -3.91 -18.52 25.64
C ALA A 613 -3.39 -19.07 24.29
N VAL A 614 -2.09 -18.95 24.03
CA VAL A 614 -1.45 -19.52 22.81
C VAL A 614 -1.39 -21.05 22.89
N ALA A 615 -1.15 -21.63 24.07
CA ALA A 615 -1.20 -23.07 24.30
C ALA A 615 -2.63 -23.61 24.11
N ALA A 616 -3.66 -22.90 24.58
CA ALA A 616 -5.06 -23.27 24.34
C ALA A 616 -5.39 -23.26 22.83
N LEU A 617 -5.00 -22.21 22.09
CA LEU A 617 -5.21 -22.16 20.63
C LEU A 617 -4.39 -23.22 19.87
N ALA A 618 -3.17 -23.54 20.32
CA ALA A 618 -2.37 -24.63 19.76
C ALA A 618 -2.97 -26.01 20.09
N LEU A 619 -3.53 -26.21 21.28
CA LEU A 619 -4.27 -27.40 21.66
C LEU A 619 -5.55 -27.56 20.83
N ILE A 620 -6.31 -26.49 20.59
CA ILE A 620 -7.47 -26.50 19.70
C ILE A 620 -7.06 -26.86 18.26
N GLY A 621 -5.99 -26.23 17.72
CA GLY A 621 -5.47 -26.53 16.40
C GLY A 621 -4.96 -27.97 16.24
N ASN A 622 -4.26 -28.49 17.25
CA ASN A 622 -3.74 -29.87 17.24
C ASN A 622 -4.83 -30.91 17.53
N ALA A 623 -5.86 -30.58 18.30
CA ALA A 623 -7.05 -31.41 18.45
C ALA A 623 -7.83 -31.49 17.11
N TYR A 624 -7.93 -30.39 16.35
CA TYR A 624 -8.45 -30.41 14.99
C TYR A 624 -7.58 -31.25 14.03
N LEU A 625 -6.25 -31.10 14.10
CA LEU A 625 -5.34 -31.89 13.26
C LEU A 625 -5.43 -33.40 13.53
N LEU A 626 -5.62 -33.79 14.80
CA LEU A 626 -5.55 -35.19 15.20
C LEU A 626 -6.93 -35.88 15.25
N SER A 627 -8.02 -35.16 15.49
CA SER A 627 -9.38 -35.66 15.20
C SER A 627 -9.53 -36.08 13.74
N LEU A 628 -8.90 -35.31 12.84
CA LEU A 628 -8.82 -35.60 11.40
C LEU A 628 -7.93 -36.82 11.06
N ILE A 629 -6.95 -37.15 11.92
CA ILE A 629 -6.15 -38.37 11.80
C ILE A 629 -6.93 -39.61 12.29
N LEU A 630 -7.74 -39.51 13.36
CA LEU A 630 -8.60 -40.64 13.77
C LEU A 630 -9.70 -40.94 12.75
N PHE A 631 -10.22 -39.90 12.07
CA PHE A 631 -11.17 -40.06 10.97
C PHE A 631 -10.65 -41.06 9.92
N CYS A 632 -9.39 -40.92 9.51
CA CYS A 632 -8.73 -41.83 8.56
C CYS A 632 -8.59 -43.27 9.09
N ALA A 633 -8.19 -43.43 10.37
CA ALA A 633 -8.01 -44.75 10.98
C ALA A 633 -9.32 -45.53 11.16
N GLN A 634 -10.44 -44.84 11.42
CA GLN A 634 -11.75 -45.48 11.50
C GLN A 634 -12.20 -46.07 10.16
N TYR A 635 -11.98 -45.37 9.05
CA TYR A 635 -12.29 -45.90 7.71
C TYR A 635 -11.40 -47.06 7.32
N LEU A 636 -10.13 -47.06 7.76
CA LEU A 636 -9.26 -48.22 7.58
C LEU A 636 -9.81 -49.45 8.30
N LEU A 637 -10.29 -49.29 9.55
CA LEU A 637 -10.91 -50.38 10.31
C LEU A 637 -12.22 -50.88 9.67
N TYR A 638 -13.08 -49.97 9.21
CA TYR A 638 -14.31 -50.31 8.48
C TYR A 638 -14.03 -51.03 7.16
N ALA A 639 -13.03 -50.58 6.40
CA ALA A 639 -12.62 -51.22 5.14
C ALA A 639 -12.01 -52.61 5.38
N LEU A 640 -11.24 -52.80 6.45
CA LEU A 640 -10.69 -54.11 6.82
C LEU A 640 -11.79 -55.09 7.26
N CYS A 641 -12.80 -54.64 8.01
CA CYS A 641 -13.97 -55.46 8.33
C CYS A 641 -14.77 -55.85 7.07
N ALA A 642 -14.93 -54.92 6.12
CA ALA A 642 -15.59 -55.21 4.84
C ALA A 642 -14.78 -56.20 3.98
N LEU A 643 -13.46 -56.03 3.89
CA LEU A 643 -12.57 -56.96 3.18
C LEU A 643 -12.55 -58.36 3.81
N TRP A 644 -12.57 -58.45 5.15
CA TRP A 644 -12.67 -59.73 5.87
C TRP A 644 -14.00 -60.45 5.58
N ALA A 645 -15.10 -59.71 5.43
CA ALA A 645 -16.40 -60.26 5.03
C ALA A 645 -16.46 -60.67 3.54
N TYR A 646 -15.66 -60.03 2.67
CA TYR A 646 -15.67 -60.27 1.22
C TYR A 646 -14.69 -61.36 0.76
N GLY A 647 -13.71 -61.74 1.59
CA GLY A 647 -12.64 -62.68 1.26
C GLY A 647 -13.04 -64.17 1.16
N ARG A 648 -14.28 -64.50 0.76
CA ARG A 648 -14.77 -65.90 0.75
C ARG A 648 -15.43 -66.38 -0.55
N ASP A 649 -15.93 -65.48 -1.39
CA ASP A 649 -16.47 -65.78 -2.72
C ASP A 649 -15.68 -64.94 -3.74
N ILE A 650 -14.71 -65.55 -4.43
CA ILE A 650 -14.85 -66.04 -5.83
C ILE A 650 -15.16 -64.85 -6.77
N ALA A 651 -14.21 -64.33 -7.57
CA ALA A 651 -13.26 -64.99 -8.48
C ALA A 651 -13.87 -65.56 -9.78
N ASP A 652 -14.78 -64.82 -10.41
CA ASP A 652 -15.18 -65.00 -11.81
C ASP A 652 -15.44 -63.63 -12.52
N GLU A 653 -15.32 -63.64 -13.86
CA GLU A 653 -15.71 -62.59 -14.86
C GLU A 653 -15.14 -61.16 -14.68
N ILE A 654 -14.30 -60.56 -15.55
CA ILE A 654 -13.99 -60.70 -17.01
C ILE A 654 -15.23 -60.44 -17.90
N ARG A 655 -15.31 -59.45 -18.83
CA ARG A 655 -14.33 -58.53 -19.47
C ARG A 655 -14.69 -57.02 -19.22
N VAL A 656 -14.87 -56.01 -20.12
CA VAL A 656 -14.80 -55.77 -21.60
C VAL A 656 -14.11 -54.39 -21.87
N ASP A 657 -13.61 -54.21 -23.10
CA ASP A 657 -12.95 -53.09 -23.81
C ASP A 657 -13.88 -51.88 -24.15
N ASP A 658 -13.50 -50.72 -24.73
CA ASP A 658 -12.29 -49.84 -24.74
C ASP A 658 -12.61 -48.53 -25.56
N ALA A 659 -11.65 -47.58 -25.68
CA ALA A 659 -11.65 -46.29 -26.45
C ALA A 659 -12.49 -45.12 -25.85
N ASP A 660 -12.16 -43.83 -26.04
CA ASP A 660 -11.28 -43.17 -27.04
C ASP A 660 -10.51 -41.92 -26.47
N ARG A 661 -9.68 -41.22 -27.27
CA ARG A 661 -8.81 -40.08 -26.87
C ARG A 661 -8.74 -38.93 -27.91
N THR A 662 -8.93 -37.67 -27.50
CA THR A 662 -8.37 -36.49 -28.23
C THR A 662 -8.16 -35.22 -27.38
N MET A 663 -6.97 -34.60 -27.54
CA MET A 663 -6.64 -33.15 -27.61
C MET A 663 -7.00 -32.17 -26.46
N ILE A 664 -6.11 -31.19 -26.24
CA ILE A 664 -6.25 -30.05 -25.30
C ILE A 664 -5.80 -28.75 -26.01
N PRO A 665 -6.56 -27.63 -25.94
CA PRO A 665 -6.19 -26.35 -26.54
C PRO A 665 -5.32 -25.44 -25.63
N LEU A 666 -4.69 -24.42 -26.22
CA LEU A 666 -3.98 -23.33 -25.52
C LEU A 666 -4.95 -22.29 -24.93
N THR A 667 -4.50 -21.56 -23.91
CA THR A 667 -5.31 -20.64 -23.09
C THR A 667 -5.42 -19.21 -23.65
N GLU A 668 -6.60 -18.59 -23.46
CA GLU A 668 -6.97 -17.27 -24.01
C GLU A 668 -6.00 -16.12 -23.67
N GLU A 669 -5.34 -16.20 -22.51
CA GLU A 669 -4.48 -15.14 -21.96
C GLU A 669 -3.28 -14.81 -22.88
N GLU A 670 -2.74 -15.81 -23.61
CA GLU A 670 -1.65 -15.59 -24.57
C GLU A 670 -2.15 -14.98 -25.90
N MET A 671 -3.40 -15.22 -26.27
CA MET A 671 -4.02 -14.61 -27.46
C MET A 671 -4.29 -13.12 -27.21
N GLN A 672 -4.90 -12.77 -26.07
CA GLN A 672 -5.14 -11.39 -25.68
C GLN A 672 -3.83 -10.56 -25.61
N ARG A 673 -2.76 -11.16 -25.09
CA ARG A 673 -1.44 -10.52 -24.99
C ARG A 673 -0.84 -10.16 -26.36
N GLN A 674 -1.02 -10.98 -27.40
CA GLN A 674 -0.56 -10.63 -28.75
C GLN A 674 -1.45 -9.59 -29.43
N GLN A 675 -2.77 -9.63 -29.20
CA GLN A 675 -3.72 -8.68 -29.78
C GLN A 675 -3.42 -7.24 -29.33
N LEU A 676 -3.15 -7.04 -28.03
CA LEU A 676 -2.78 -5.74 -27.46
C LEU A 676 -1.46 -5.19 -28.01
N LEU A 677 -0.50 -6.07 -28.31
CA LEU A 677 0.79 -5.66 -28.91
C LEU A 677 0.62 -5.15 -30.34
N ARG A 678 -0.28 -5.72 -31.15
CA ARG A 678 -0.57 -5.19 -32.51
C ARG A 678 -1.17 -3.79 -32.46
N LEU A 679 -2.21 -3.59 -31.65
CA LEU A 679 -2.90 -2.29 -31.54
C LEU A 679 -1.98 -1.15 -31.05
N LEU A 680 -0.94 -1.48 -30.27
CA LEU A 680 0.09 -0.54 -29.85
C LEU A 680 1.19 -0.29 -30.90
N GLN A 681 1.38 -1.19 -31.87
CA GLN A 681 2.32 -1.02 -32.99
C GLN A 681 1.69 -0.32 -34.20
N GLU A 682 0.39 -0.53 -34.46
CA GLU A 682 -0.35 0.07 -35.58
C GLU A 682 -0.54 1.60 -35.45
N ASN A 683 -0.15 2.20 -34.32
CA ASN A 683 -0.17 3.65 -34.08
C ASN A 683 1.21 4.34 -34.32
N GLN A 684 2.13 3.71 -35.07
CA GLN A 684 3.39 4.33 -35.49
C GLN A 684 3.71 4.11 -36.98
N GLU A 685 3.20 4.99 -37.85
CA GLU A 685 3.84 5.47 -39.11
C GLU A 685 3.06 6.73 -39.59
N PRO A 686 3.67 7.69 -40.32
CA PRO A 686 3.06 9.00 -40.56
C PRO A 686 2.47 9.18 -41.98
N SER A 687 1.26 9.75 -42.09
CA SER A 687 0.76 10.31 -43.35
C SER A 687 0.15 11.70 -43.13
N ALA A 688 0.31 12.60 -44.11
CA ALA A 688 0.11 14.02 -43.92
C ALA A 688 -1.26 14.52 -44.43
N TYR A 689 -2.03 15.13 -43.53
CA TYR A 689 -3.00 16.17 -43.87
C TYR A 689 -2.79 17.37 -42.94
N TYR A 690 -2.54 18.54 -43.53
CA TYR A 690 -2.22 19.77 -42.81
C TYR A 690 -3.46 20.65 -42.57
N LEU A 691 -3.40 21.44 -41.49
CA LEU A 691 -4.23 22.60 -41.18
C LEU A 691 -5.72 22.36 -40.86
N ASN A 692 -6.00 22.14 -39.56
CA ASN A 692 -6.97 22.99 -38.86
C ASN A 692 -6.61 23.11 -37.36
N PRO A 693 -6.18 24.29 -36.85
CA PRO A 693 -5.62 24.44 -35.50
C PRO A 693 -6.68 24.55 -34.38
N VAL A 694 -7.77 23.76 -34.47
CA VAL A 694 -8.85 23.74 -33.47
C VAL A 694 -9.16 22.29 -33.03
N MET A 695 -8.12 21.57 -32.60
CA MET A 695 -8.29 20.39 -31.75
C MET A 695 -8.80 20.84 -30.37
N ALA A 696 -10.13 20.95 -30.24
CA ALA A 696 -10.76 21.29 -28.97
C ALA A 696 -10.35 20.27 -27.88
N LYS A 697 -10.04 20.79 -26.68
CA LYS A 697 -9.53 20.03 -25.53
C LYS A 697 -10.63 19.15 -24.92
N ARG A 698 -10.92 18.00 -25.55
CA ARG A 698 -12.00 17.08 -25.17
C ARG A 698 -11.77 16.51 -23.76
N VAL A 699 -12.59 16.97 -22.80
CA VAL A 699 -12.57 16.57 -21.38
C VAL A 699 -13.20 15.20 -21.13
N THR A 700 -14.11 14.78 -22.01
CA THR A 700 -14.73 13.45 -22.01
C THR A 700 -14.21 12.62 -23.18
N LEU A 701 -14.17 11.28 -23.03
CA LEU A 701 -13.71 10.36 -24.07
C LEU A 701 -14.63 10.34 -25.29
N PHE A 702 -15.93 10.50 -25.06
CA PHE A 702 -16.98 10.65 -26.06
C PHE A 702 -17.63 12.03 -25.92
N GLU A 703 -18.31 12.49 -26.97
CA GLU A 703 -19.10 13.73 -26.89
C GLU A 703 -20.30 13.53 -25.95
N PRO A 704 -20.56 14.45 -25.01
CA PRO A 704 -21.65 14.30 -24.06
C PRO A 704 -23.00 14.43 -24.80
N PRO A 705 -23.97 13.53 -24.58
CA PRO A 705 -25.33 13.73 -25.07
C PRO A 705 -25.95 14.99 -24.44
N PRO A 706 -27.05 15.55 -24.98
CA PRO A 706 -27.77 16.64 -24.33
C PRO A 706 -28.16 16.30 -22.87
N LEU A 707 -28.44 17.33 -22.08
CA LEU A 707 -28.97 17.14 -20.72
C LEU A 707 -30.40 16.61 -20.80
N ASP A 708 -30.65 15.55 -20.05
CA ASP A 708 -31.97 14.92 -19.97
C ASP A 708 -32.78 15.60 -18.86
N SER A 709 -33.76 16.42 -19.27
CA SER A 709 -34.63 17.18 -18.38
C SER A 709 -35.70 16.34 -17.68
N SER A 710 -35.84 15.05 -18.04
CA SER A 710 -36.72 14.10 -17.33
C SER A 710 -36.04 13.47 -16.10
N LYS A 711 -34.71 13.55 -16.02
CA LYS A 711 -33.88 13.04 -14.92
C LYS A 711 -33.52 14.15 -13.93
N ALA A 712 -33.25 13.79 -12.68
CA ALA A 712 -32.66 14.70 -11.72
C ALA A 712 -31.25 15.17 -12.18
N PRO A 713 -30.79 16.38 -11.80
CA PRO A 713 -29.43 16.84 -12.10
C PRO A 713 -28.34 15.88 -11.62
N ILE A 714 -28.57 15.15 -10.52
CA ILE A 714 -27.62 14.15 -10.01
C ILE A 714 -27.49 12.92 -10.92
N GLU A 715 -28.56 12.47 -11.56
CA GLU A 715 -28.53 11.34 -12.49
C GLU A 715 -27.72 11.71 -13.74
N ASN A 716 -27.91 12.93 -14.27
CA ASN A 716 -27.11 13.47 -15.36
C ASN A 716 -25.61 13.56 -14.98
N VAL A 717 -25.28 13.99 -13.76
CA VAL A 717 -23.88 14.10 -13.26
C VAL A 717 -23.21 12.73 -13.03
N LEU A 718 -23.97 11.70 -12.68
CA LEU A 718 -23.45 10.35 -12.40
C LEU A 718 -23.57 9.39 -13.59
N GLU A 719 -23.93 9.92 -14.76
CA GLU A 719 -24.04 9.16 -16.00
C GLU A 719 -22.67 8.64 -16.47
N LEU A 720 -22.62 7.35 -16.82
CA LEU A 720 -21.44 6.64 -17.27
C LEU A 720 -21.66 6.01 -18.65
N THR A 721 -20.65 6.06 -19.50
CA THR A 721 -20.62 5.40 -20.82
C THR A 721 -19.77 4.13 -20.73
N PRO A 722 -20.23 2.95 -21.18
CA PRO A 722 -19.38 1.76 -21.25
C PRO A 722 -18.31 1.92 -22.34
N VAL A 723 -17.11 1.37 -22.11
CA VAL A 723 -15.99 1.43 -23.06
C VAL A 723 -15.68 0.02 -23.57
N ILE A 724 -16.60 -0.50 -24.39
CA ILE A 724 -16.68 -1.91 -24.82
C ILE A 724 -15.37 -2.38 -25.45
N ASP A 725 -14.68 -1.51 -26.21
CA ASP A 725 -13.41 -1.81 -26.89
C ASP A 725 -12.24 -2.08 -25.93
N ILE A 726 -12.33 -1.66 -24.66
CA ILE A 726 -11.36 -1.97 -23.60
C ILE A 726 -11.81 -3.19 -22.78
N GLY A 727 -13.11 -3.38 -22.60
CA GLY A 727 -13.68 -4.56 -21.97
C GLY A 727 -15.10 -4.35 -21.43
N PRO A 728 -15.85 -5.44 -21.14
CA PRO A 728 -17.27 -5.37 -20.75
C PRO A 728 -17.50 -4.72 -19.37
N ASP A 729 -16.50 -4.75 -18.49
CA ASP A 729 -16.54 -4.19 -17.13
C ASP A 729 -15.76 -2.86 -17.01
N VAL A 730 -15.64 -2.11 -18.11
CA VAL A 730 -14.94 -0.80 -18.16
C VAL A 730 -15.90 0.33 -18.55
N PHE A 731 -15.87 1.41 -17.78
CA PHE A 731 -16.75 2.58 -17.97
C PHE A 731 -15.96 3.90 -17.95
N THR A 732 -16.52 4.96 -18.53
CA THR A 732 -15.97 6.33 -18.47
C THR A 732 -17.05 7.32 -18.05
N ASN A 733 -16.65 8.46 -17.46
CA ASN A 733 -17.56 9.57 -17.18
C ASN A 733 -18.18 10.11 -18.48
N THR A 734 -19.51 10.19 -18.56
CA THR A 734 -20.23 10.71 -19.73
C THR A 734 -20.14 12.24 -19.84
N ARG A 735 -19.86 12.93 -18.72
CA ARG A 735 -19.84 14.40 -18.61
C ARG A 735 -18.61 14.87 -17.81
N PRO A 736 -18.13 16.12 -18.01
CA PRO A 736 -17.06 16.70 -17.18
C PRO A 736 -17.38 16.65 -15.70
N LEU A 737 -16.38 16.39 -14.85
CA LEU A 737 -16.57 16.33 -13.39
C LEU A 737 -16.36 17.69 -12.73
N TRP A 738 -17.20 17.98 -11.74
CA TRP A 738 -17.16 19.26 -11.03
C TRP A 738 -15.85 19.44 -10.25
N HIS A 739 -15.19 20.57 -10.53
CA HIS A 739 -14.00 21.05 -9.83
C HIS A 739 -14.42 22.08 -8.76
N PRO A 740 -14.29 21.79 -7.45
CA PRO A 740 -14.67 22.75 -6.41
C PRO A 740 -13.72 23.97 -6.42
N PRO A 741 -14.22 25.22 -6.36
CA PRO A 741 -13.37 26.41 -6.34
C PRO A 741 -12.31 26.37 -5.21
N GLY A 742 -11.03 26.47 -5.60
CA GLY A 742 -9.89 26.41 -4.68
C GLY A 742 -9.49 24.99 -4.21
N ALA A 743 -10.07 23.92 -4.76
CA ALA A 743 -9.57 22.57 -4.59
C ALA A 743 -8.32 22.30 -5.44
N ARG A 744 -7.69 21.13 -5.25
CA ARG A 744 -6.55 20.66 -6.06
C ARG A 744 -6.96 19.64 -7.14
N GLY A 745 -8.23 19.27 -7.22
CA GLY A 745 -8.75 18.27 -8.13
C GLY A 745 -10.27 18.11 -8.00
N ILE A 746 -10.82 17.12 -8.71
CA ILE A 746 -12.25 16.79 -8.72
C ILE A 746 -12.85 16.58 -7.32
N TYR A 747 -14.16 16.80 -7.20
CA TYR A 747 -14.91 16.48 -5.98
C TYR A 747 -14.88 14.98 -5.65
N GLY A 748 -14.54 14.63 -4.40
CA GLY A 748 -14.32 13.24 -3.98
C GLY A 748 -15.57 12.36 -4.05
N GLY A 749 -16.71 12.89 -3.59
CA GLY A 749 -18.02 12.22 -3.72
C GLY A 749 -18.42 11.88 -5.16
N ALA A 750 -17.95 12.60 -6.18
CA ALA A 750 -18.18 12.23 -7.57
C ALA A 750 -17.42 10.94 -7.96
N ALA A 751 -16.16 10.81 -7.54
CA ALA A 751 -15.36 9.61 -7.78
C ALA A 751 -15.90 8.40 -7.01
N ILE A 752 -16.38 8.59 -5.77
CA ILE A 752 -17.09 7.56 -4.99
C ILE A 752 -18.36 7.11 -5.72
N ALA A 753 -19.27 8.05 -6.00
CA ALA A 753 -20.58 7.75 -6.56
C ALA A 753 -20.53 7.12 -7.97
N GLN A 754 -19.63 7.59 -8.84
CA GLN A 754 -19.42 6.97 -10.15
C GLN A 754 -18.74 5.59 -10.04
N SER A 755 -17.84 5.36 -9.08
CA SER A 755 -17.30 4.01 -8.85
C SER A 755 -18.37 3.02 -8.34
N LEU A 756 -19.29 3.48 -7.48
CA LEU A 756 -20.45 2.70 -7.07
C LEU A 756 -21.41 2.43 -8.25
N ALA A 757 -21.69 3.42 -9.09
CA ALA A 757 -22.52 3.26 -10.29
C ALA A 757 -21.90 2.25 -11.29
N ALA A 758 -20.59 2.33 -11.51
CA ALA A 758 -19.84 1.36 -12.32
C ALA A 758 -19.95 -0.05 -11.75
N ALA A 759 -19.76 -0.21 -10.43
CA ALA A 759 -19.88 -1.51 -9.77
C ALA A 759 -21.30 -2.10 -9.88
N MET A 760 -22.35 -1.31 -9.62
CA MET A 760 -23.75 -1.76 -9.68
C MET A 760 -24.16 -2.25 -11.08
N ARG A 761 -23.59 -1.70 -12.16
CA ARG A 761 -23.81 -2.20 -13.53
C ARG A 761 -23.27 -3.61 -13.78
N THR A 762 -22.42 -4.14 -12.89
CA THR A 762 -21.83 -5.50 -12.98
C THR A 762 -22.48 -6.50 -11.99
N VAL A 763 -23.57 -6.11 -11.33
CA VAL A 763 -24.19 -6.85 -10.22
C VAL A 763 -25.70 -7.05 -10.50
N PRO A 764 -26.29 -8.22 -10.22
CA PRO A 764 -27.73 -8.45 -10.40
C PRO A 764 -28.59 -7.55 -9.48
N SER A 765 -29.76 -7.13 -9.97
CA SER A 765 -30.61 -6.14 -9.30
C SER A 765 -31.23 -6.60 -7.98
N GLU A 766 -31.20 -7.89 -7.63
CA GLU A 766 -31.61 -8.35 -6.30
C GLU A 766 -30.54 -8.17 -5.20
N PHE A 767 -29.39 -7.56 -5.52
CA PHE A 767 -28.31 -7.26 -4.59
C PHE A 767 -28.12 -5.74 -4.41
N ALA A 768 -28.09 -5.26 -3.16
CA ALA A 768 -27.74 -3.88 -2.83
C ALA A 768 -26.35 -3.81 -2.18
N VAL A 769 -25.67 -2.66 -2.30
CA VAL A 769 -24.43 -2.41 -1.56
C VAL A 769 -24.71 -2.36 -0.05
N HIS A 770 -23.85 -2.99 0.75
CA HIS A 770 -23.89 -2.89 2.23
C HIS A 770 -22.59 -2.33 2.82
N SER A 771 -21.44 -2.51 2.13
CA SER A 771 -20.22 -1.78 2.48
C SER A 771 -19.43 -1.34 1.25
N MET A 772 -18.75 -0.20 1.39
CA MET A 772 -17.86 0.39 0.39
C MET A 772 -16.68 1.04 1.10
N HIS A 773 -15.46 0.67 0.71
CA HIS A 773 -14.21 1.20 1.29
C HIS A 773 -13.40 1.86 0.18
N CYS A 774 -12.98 3.12 0.37
CA CYS A 774 -12.37 3.94 -0.68
C CYS A 774 -11.03 4.52 -0.24
N TYR A 775 -10.10 4.65 -1.18
CA TYR A 775 -8.82 5.34 -1.01
C TYR A 775 -8.59 6.36 -2.12
N PHE A 776 -8.26 7.59 -1.74
CA PHE A 776 -7.86 8.67 -2.65
C PHE A 776 -6.35 8.59 -2.88
N VAL A 777 -5.94 8.06 -4.03
CA VAL A 777 -4.55 7.70 -4.33
C VAL A 777 -3.78 8.89 -4.92
N LEU A 778 -4.41 9.64 -5.82
CA LEU A 778 -3.88 10.85 -6.46
C LEU A 778 -5.00 11.87 -6.63
N ALA A 779 -4.66 13.17 -6.73
CA ALA A 779 -5.64 14.19 -7.10
C ALA A 779 -6.09 13.98 -8.56
N GLY A 780 -7.39 13.72 -8.75
CA GLY A 780 -7.98 13.60 -10.08
C GLY A 780 -8.11 14.95 -10.78
N ASP A 781 -7.75 14.98 -12.05
CA ASP A 781 -7.82 16.15 -12.91
C ASP A 781 -9.24 16.29 -13.50
N SER A 782 -9.82 17.47 -13.50
CA SER A 782 -11.16 17.72 -14.07
C SER A 782 -11.16 17.82 -15.59
N GLU A 783 -9.99 17.99 -16.23
CA GLU A 783 -9.84 18.14 -17.68
C GLU A 783 -9.56 16.81 -18.42
N ILE A 784 -9.58 15.68 -17.70
CA ILE A 784 -9.16 14.37 -18.23
C ILE A 784 -10.24 13.31 -17.95
N PRO A 785 -10.67 12.51 -18.95
CA PRO A 785 -11.62 11.42 -18.72
C PRO A 785 -11.06 10.35 -17.77
N ILE A 786 -11.93 9.78 -16.95
CA ILE A 786 -11.61 8.76 -15.97
C ILE A 786 -12.13 7.40 -16.46
N LEU A 787 -11.25 6.41 -16.52
CA LEU A 787 -11.62 5.03 -16.80
C LEU A 787 -11.84 4.26 -15.49
N TYR A 788 -13.07 3.81 -15.27
CA TYR A 788 -13.50 2.98 -14.15
C TYR A 788 -13.41 1.51 -14.57
N HIS A 789 -12.37 0.82 -14.15
CA HIS A 789 -12.22 -0.62 -14.35
C HIS A 789 -12.85 -1.37 -13.17
N VAL A 790 -13.82 -2.24 -13.42
CA VAL A 790 -14.49 -3.06 -12.41
C VAL A 790 -13.95 -4.49 -12.45
N GLU A 791 -13.59 -5.03 -11.29
CA GLU A 791 -13.03 -6.37 -11.11
C GLU A 791 -14.02 -7.26 -10.34
N ARG A 792 -14.40 -8.41 -10.93
CA ARG A 792 -15.36 -9.36 -10.35
C ARG A 792 -14.72 -10.32 -9.34
N VAL A 793 -14.32 -9.77 -8.18
CA VAL A 793 -13.59 -10.50 -7.12
C VAL A 793 -14.33 -11.75 -6.63
N ARG A 794 -15.67 -11.68 -6.50
CA ARG A 794 -16.49 -12.83 -6.05
C ARG A 794 -17.95 -12.65 -6.42
N ASP A 795 -18.55 -13.70 -7.00
CA ASP A 795 -20.00 -13.86 -7.08
C ASP A 795 -20.44 -15.03 -6.20
N GLY A 796 -21.41 -14.79 -5.30
CA GLY A 796 -21.87 -15.78 -4.32
C GLY A 796 -23.35 -15.61 -3.97
N ARG A 797 -24.01 -16.72 -3.61
CA ARG A 797 -25.47 -16.82 -3.44
C ARG A 797 -26.13 -15.70 -2.61
N SER A 798 -25.44 -15.22 -1.57
CA SER A 798 -25.93 -14.17 -0.65
C SER A 798 -25.07 -12.90 -0.62
N PHE A 799 -23.84 -12.96 -1.16
CA PHE A 799 -22.88 -11.86 -1.13
C PHE A 799 -22.04 -11.82 -2.41
N ILE A 800 -21.89 -10.63 -2.96
CA ILE A 800 -21.08 -10.31 -4.13
C ILE A 800 -20.00 -9.29 -3.74
N THR A 801 -18.84 -9.33 -4.40
CA THR A 801 -17.73 -8.39 -4.18
C THR A 801 -17.21 -7.85 -5.51
N ARG A 802 -16.95 -6.54 -5.54
CA ARG A 802 -16.32 -5.84 -6.67
C ARG A 802 -15.17 -4.98 -6.16
N THR A 803 -14.09 -4.88 -6.94
CA THR A 803 -13.08 -3.81 -6.77
C THR A 803 -13.19 -2.88 -7.97
N VAL A 804 -13.12 -1.56 -7.76
CA VAL A 804 -13.12 -0.57 -8.83
C VAL A 804 -11.87 0.29 -8.75
N GLN A 805 -11.17 0.42 -9.88
CA GLN A 805 -10.02 1.31 -10.03
C GLN A 805 -10.39 2.41 -11.02
N ALA A 806 -10.54 3.63 -10.52
CA ALA A 806 -10.70 4.84 -11.33
C ALA A 806 -9.31 5.33 -11.76
N ARG A 807 -9.03 5.35 -13.06
CA ARG A 807 -7.72 5.64 -13.64
C ARG A 807 -7.73 6.87 -14.56
N GLN A 808 -6.66 7.66 -14.49
CA GLN A 808 -6.34 8.71 -15.46
C GLN A 808 -4.89 8.51 -15.94
N ARG A 809 -4.63 8.70 -17.24
CA ARG A 809 -3.30 8.46 -17.86
C ARG A 809 -2.69 7.08 -17.47
N GLY A 810 -3.53 6.05 -17.40
CA GLY A 810 -3.17 4.69 -16.99
C GLY A 810 -2.88 4.47 -15.48
N ARG A 811 -2.91 5.52 -14.65
CA ARG A 811 -2.60 5.45 -13.22
C ARG A 811 -3.88 5.51 -12.37
N PRO A 812 -4.01 4.71 -11.29
CA PRO A 812 -5.15 4.82 -10.38
C PRO A 812 -5.10 6.16 -9.62
N ILE A 813 -6.19 6.93 -9.72
CA ILE A 813 -6.41 8.14 -8.92
C ILE A 813 -7.25 7.85 -7.67
N PHE A 814 -8.12 6.84 -7.77
CA PHE A 814 -9.03 6.41 -6.70
C PHE A 814 -9.28 4.91 -6.85
N THR A 815 -9.29 4.19 -5.72
CA THR A 815 -9.52 2.74 -5.68
C THR A 815 -10.53 2.43 -4.58
N THR A 816 -11.46 1.53 -4.84
CA THR A 816 -12.46 1.10 -3.87
C THR A 816 -12.77 -0.39 -3.96
N THR A 817 -13.11 -1.02 -2.84
CA THR A 817 -13.73 -2.36 -2.80
C THR A 817 -15.12 -2.24 -2.21
N LEU A 818 -16.10 -2.84 -2.88
CA LEU A 818 -17.51 -2.83 -2.54
C LEU A 818 -17.99 -4.25 -2.28
N SER A 819 -18.88 -4.41 -1.29
CA SER A 819 -19.61 -5.65 -1.07
C SER A 819 -21.12 -5.41 -1.11
N PHE A 820 -21.80 -6.33 -1.81
CA PHE A 820 -23.23 -6.31 -2.04
C PHE A 820 -23.86 -7.53 -1.36
N SER A 821 -25.05 -7.37 -0.79
CA SER A 821 -25.81 -8.42 -0.12
C SER A 821 -27.15 -8.63 -0.83
N ARG A 822 -27.61 -9.88 -0.89
CA ARG A 822 -28.88 -10.22 -1.55
C ARG A 822 -30.05 -9.76 -0.69
N ALA A 823 -31.06 -9.13 -1.31
CA ALA A 823 -32.31 -8.78 -0.64
C ALA A 823 -32.91 -9.99 0.09
N ASN A 824 -33.41 -9.74 1.31
CA ASN A 824 -34.02 -10.75 2.20
C ASN A 824 -33.12 -11.94 2.63
N SER A 825 -31.79 -11.87 2.50
CA SER A 825 -30.88 -12.97 2.88
C SER A 825 -30.85 -13.33 4.37
N GLY A 826 -31.44 -12.50 5.26
CA GLY A 826 -31.46 -12.71 6.71
C GLY A 826 -32.47 -13.75 7.22
N GLY A 827 -33.39 -14.22 6.37
CA GLY A 827 -34.39 -15.24 6.76
C GLY A 827 -35.50 -14.74 7.69
N LYS A 828 -36.26 -15.67 8.29
CA LYS A 828 -37.50 -15.39 9.05
C LYS A 828 -37.31 -14.93 10.50
N LYS A 829 -36.11 -15.04 11.07
CA LYS A 829 -35.78 -14.59 12.43
C LYS A 829 -34.56 -13.69 12.34
N LYS A 830 -34.73 -12.42 12.72
CA LYS A 830 -33.71 -11.38 12.61
C LYS A 830 -33.35 -10.82 13.99
N LEU A 831 -32.21 -10.14 14.06
CA LEU A 831 -31.82 -9.28 15.18
C LEU A 831 -31.69 -7.87 14.63
N GLU A 832 -32.56 -6.96 15.05
CA GLU A 832 -32.69 -5.61 14.49
C GLU A 832 -32.56 -4.57 15.62
N HIS A 833 -31.62 -3.65 15.47
CA HIS A 833 -31.44 -2.46 16.32
C HIS A 833 -30.67 -1.39 15.53
N ALA A 834 -30.90 -0.12 15.84
CA ALA A 834 -30.19 1.02 15.25
C ALA A 834 -30.18 2.21 16.23
N THR A 835 -29.26 3.15 16.03
CA THR A 835 -29.29 4.44 16.73
C THR A 835 -30.42 5.28 16.17
N SER A 836 -31.36 5.73 17.01
CA SER A 836 -32.46 6.61 16.62
C SER A 836 -31.96 7.93 16.01
N MET A 837 -32.72 8.49 15.08
CA MET A 837 -32.46 9.85 14.57
C MET A 837 -32.54 10.87 15.72
N PRO A 838 -31.60 11.84 15.81
CA PRO A 838 -31.67 12.89 16.82
C PRO A 838 -32.85 13.83 16.58
N ASP A 839 -33.48 14.31 17.64
CA ASP A 839 -34.55 15.31 17.57
C ASP A 839 -34.05 16.60 16.89
N VAL A 840 -34.64 16.93 15.74
CA VAL A 840 -34.36 18.10 14.90
C VAL A 840 -35.60 18.45 14.06
N THR A 841 -35.88 19.75 13.93
CA THR A 841 -36.91 20.24 13.00
C THR A 841 -36.36 20.23 11.57
N LEU A 842 -37.04 19.53 10.65
CA LEU A 842 -36.72 19.57 9.22
C LEU A 842 -37.21 20.87 8.56
N PRO A 843 -36.60 21.33 7.45
CA PRO A 843 -37.12 22.45 6.68
C PRO A 843 -38.49 22.12 6.09
N ASP A 844 -39.45 23.05 6.24
CA ASP A 844 -40.79 22.90 5.68
C ASP A 844 -40.82 23.17 4.17
N ASP A 845 -41.40 22.23 3.42
CA ASP A 845 -41.50 22.26 1.96
C ASP A 845 -42.48 23.35 1.46
N SER A 846 -43.40 23.84 2.31
CA SER A 846 -44.43 24.83 1.94
C SER A 846 -43.86 26.17 1.41
N SER A 847 -42.77 26.64 2.01
CA SER A 847 -42.11 27.90 1.65
C SER A 847 -41.23 27.81 0.40
N ALA A 848 -41.03 26.59 -0.12
CA ALA A 848 -39.97 26.32 -1.09
C ALA A 848 -40.34 26.68 -2.53
N ASP A 849 -41.61 26.62 -2.96
CA ASP A 849 -41.96 26.58 -4.39
C ASP A 849 -41.49 27.79 -5.23
N VAL A 850 -41.40 28.98 -4.64
CA VAL A 850 -40.86 30.18 -5.33
C VAL A 850 -39.33 30.13 -5.38
N LYS A 851 -38.66 29.88 -4.24
CA LYS A 851 -37.20 29.77 -4.20
C LYS A 851 -36.69 28.57 -5.00
N ARG A 852 -37.42 27.44 -5.05
CA ARG A 852 -37.04 26.20 -5.77
C ARG A 852 -36.98 26.41 -7.28
N ARG A 853 -37.85 27.24 -7.86
CA ARG A 853 -37.78 27.61 -9.28
C ARG A 853 -36.51 28.43 -9.60
N LEU A 854 -36.21 29.45 -8.79
CA LEU A 854 -35.02 30.29 -8.94
C LEU A 854 -33.71 29.52 -8.68
N TYR A 855 -33.66 28.64 -7.68
CA TYR A 855 -32.46 27.84 -7.37
C TYR A 855 -32.16 26.74 -8.40
N ASN A 856 -33.18 26.21 -9.10
CA ASN A 856 -32.98 25.18 -10.12
C ASN A 856 -32.27 25.70 -11.38
N ALA A 857 -32.19 27.02 -11.60
CA ALA A 857 -31.51 27.61 -12.75
C ALA A 857 -29.97 27.64 -12.64
N GLY A 858 -29.37 27.38 -11.47
CA GLY A 858 -27.91 27.46 -11.31
C GLY A 858 -27.30 26.82 -10.05
N GLY A 859 -28.09 26.09 -9.26
CA GLY A 859 -27.60 25.38 -8.08
C GLY A 859 -26.97 24.01 -8.42
N GLY A 860 -25.89 23.64 -7.72
CA GLY A 860 -25.34 22.29 -7.79
C GLY A 860 -26.35 21.20 -7.34
N PRO A 861 -26.08 19.90 -7.62
CA PRO A 861 -27.11 18.84 -7.66
C PRO A 861 -27.79 18.48 -6.33
N PHE A 862 -27.45 19.14 -5.23
CA PHE A 862 -28.04 18.95 -3.89
C PHE A 862 -28.34 20.29 -3.21
N GLU A 863 -29.21 20.24 -2.21
CA GLU A 863 -29.37 21.31 -1.21
C GLU A 863 -29.01 20.81 0.19
N SER A 864 -28.51 21.72 1.05
CA SER A 864 -28.15 21.41 2.44
C SER A 864 -28.46 22.58 3.36
N HIS A 865 -29.23 22.31 4.42
CA HIS A 865 -29.49 23.27 5.49
C HIS A 865 -28.71 22.87 6.75
N LYS A 866 -28.34 23.87 7.54
CA LYS A 866 -27.59 23.70 8.80
C LYS A 866 -28.57 23.63 9.96
N LEU A 867 -28.62 22.50 10.65
CA LEU A 867 -29.51 22.28 11.80
C LEU A 867 -28.86 22.71 13.13
N GLY A 868 -27.52 22.77 13.19
CA GLY A 868 -26.82 23.39 14.31
C GLY A 868 -25.49 22.73 14.68
N THR A 869 -25.03 23.02 15.90
CA THR A 869 -23.88 22.39 16.55
C THR A 869 -24.28 22.05 17.99
N VAL A 870 -24.31 20.77 18.34
CA VAL A 870 -24.54 20.30 19.72
C VAL A 870 -23.26 20.52 20.52
N ASN A 871 -23.40 20.83 21.82
CA ASN A 871 -22.29 21.12 22.73
C ASN A 871 -21.35 22.24 22.22
N ARG A 872 -21.88 23.20 21.46
CA ARG A 872 -21.12 24.26 20.77
C ARG A 872 -20.12 24.98 21.68
N ASP A 873 -20.52 25.24 22.91
CA ASP A 873 -19.73 25.99 23.90
C ASP A 873 -18.80 25.10 24.75
N SER A 874 -18.72 23.78 24.46
CA SER A 874 -17.72 22.91 25.08
C SER A 874 -16.31 23.34 24.65
N SER A 875 -15.40 23.38 25.62
CA SER A 875 -13.96 23.60 25.39
C SER A 875 -13.29 22.41 24.70
N LYS A 876 -13.96 21.26 24.65
CA LYS A 876 -13.53 20.02 24.00
C LYS A 876 -14.11 19.88 22.59
N PRO A 877 -13.28 19.85 21.54
CA PRO A 877 -13.73 19.60 20.17
C PRO A 877 -14.41 18.23 20.00
N GLU A 878 -13.97 17.21 20.75
CA GLU A 878 -14.49 15.84 20.70
C GLU A 878 -15.92 15.69 21.23
N ASP A 879 -16.40 16.64 22.04
CA ASP A 879 -17.78 16.64 22.57
C ASP A 879 -18.80 17.26 21.59
N LYS A 880 -18.33 18.00 20.57
CA LYS A 880 -19.19 18.73 19.63
C LYS A 880 -19.77 17.81 18.56
N ARG A 881 -21.01 18.05 18.14
CA ARG A 881 -21.66 17.35 17.01
C ARG A 881 -22.21 18.35 16.01
N ILE A 882 -21.99 18.14 14.71
CA ILE A 882 -22.46 19.06 13.66
C ILE A 882 -23.64 18.42 12.93
N ARG A 883 -24.80 19.10 12.93
CA ARG A 883 -26.03 18.61 12.29
C ARG A 883 -26.38 19.40 11.03
N ARG A 884 -26.75 18.68 9.98
CA ARG A 884 -27.26 19.21 8.70
C ARG A 884 -28.33 18.27 8.15
N CYS A 885 -29.31 18.78 7.42
CA CYS A 885 -30.06 17.96 6.47
C CYS A 885 -29.56 18.23 5.03
N MET A 886 -29.72 17.25 4.16
CA MET A 886 -29.39 17.32 2.73
C MET A 886 -30.41 16.54 1.89
N ARG A 887 -30.65 16.96 0.65
CA ARG A 887 -31.38 16.18 -0.38
C ARG A 887 -30.90 16.49 -1.79
N ALA A 888 -31.09 15.56 -2.72
CA ALA A 888 -30.90 15.79 -4.14
C ALA A 888 -31.90 16.83 -4.67
N ARG A 889 -31.52 17.57 -5.72
CA ARG A 889 -32.44 18.47 -6.43
C ARG A 889 -33.28 17.70 -7.44
N GLY A 890 -34.51 18.16 -7.65
CA GLY A 890 -35.47 17.51 -8.54
C GLY A 890 -36.10 16.26 -7.90
N ASN A 891 -36.76 15.46 -8.73
CA ASN A 891 -37.25 14.12 -8.39
C ASN A 891 -36.38 13.12 -9.16
N ILE A 892 -35.83 12.12 -8.49
CA ILE A 892 -35.03 11.06 -9.11
C ILE A 892 -35.94 10.15 -9.92
N SER A 893 -35.57 9.92 -11.18
CA SER A 893 -36.43 9.25 -12.15
C SER A 893 -36.71 7.79 -11.80
N GLU A 894 -37.88 7.28 -12.18
CA GLU A 894 -38.23 5.86 -12.03
C GLU A 894 -37.24 4.94 -12.80
N ALA A 895 -36.67 5.44 -13.90
CA ALA A 895 -35.67 4.74 -14.70
C ALA A 895 -34.29 4.65 -14.02
N GLY A 896 -33.90 5.67 -13.25
CA GLY A 896 -32.71 5.64 -12.39
C GLY A 896 -32.91 4.76 -11.15
N GLY A 897 -34.14 4.72 -10.64
CA GLY A 897 -34.59 3.79 -9.62
C GLY A 897 -33.74 3.78 -8.34
N HIS A 898 -33.65 2.62 -7.69
CA HIS A 898 -32.93 2.52 -6.42
C HIS A 898 -31.41 2.76 -6.55
N HIS A 899 -30.80 2.39 -7.69
CA HIS A 899 -29.39 2.63 -7.95
C HIS A 899 -29.06 4.13 -8.00
N ALA A 900 -29.93 4.96 -8.57
CA ALA A 900 -29.75 6.41 -8.56
C ALA A 900 -29.79 6.99 -7.13
N HIS A 901 -30.68 6.51 -6.26
CA HIS A 901 -30.70 6.92 -4.85
C HIS A 901 -29.42 6.51 -4.09
N LEU A 902 -28.91 5.29 -4.29
CA LEU A 902 -27.66 4.82 -3.68
C LEU A 902 -26.44 5.64 -4.14
N SER A 903 -26.34 5.90 -5.45
CA SER A 903 -25.27 6.73 -6.01
C SER A 903 -25.37 8.19 -5.58
N ALA A 904 -26.59 8.74 -5.45
CA ALA A 904 -26.80 10.09 -4.91
C ALA A 904 -26.42 10.19 -3.42
N LEU A 905 -26.76 9.19 -2.59
CA LEU A 905 -26.32 9.12 -1.20
C LEU A 905 -24.77 9.09 -1.12
N ALA A 906 -24.12 8.21 -1.90
CA ALA A 906 -22.67 8.08 -1.93
C ALA A 906 -21.91 9.32 -2.48
N TYR A 907 -22.60 10.22 -3.18
CA TYR A 907 -22.07 11.55 -3.53
C TYR A 907 -22.11 12.51 -2.35
N VAL A 908 -23.15 12.42 -1.51
CA VAL A 908 -23.42 13.30 -0.36
C VAL A 908 -22.55 12.97 0.85
N THR A 909 -22.09 11.73 1.02
CA THR A 909 -21.29 11.34 2.19
C THR A 909 -19.99 12.14 2.33
N ASP A 910 -19.31 12.52 1.23
CA ASP A 910 -18.11 13.40 1.26
C ASP A 910 -18.46 14.91 1.40
N SER A 911 -19.75 15.30 1.32
CA SER A 911 -20.16 16.69 1.39
C SER A 911 -19.99 17.28 2.79
N TYR A 912 -19.14 18.31 2.89
CA TYR A 912 -18.72 18.97 4.12
C TYR A 912 -17.96 18.10 5.15
N PHE A 913 -17.83 16.78 4.95
CA PHE A 913 -17.54 15.78 5.98
C PHE A 913 -16.17 15.96 6.67
N ILE A 914 -15.05 15.85 5.95
CA ILE A 914 -13.70 16.11 6.52
C ILE A 914 -13.55 17.54 7.10
N GLY A 915 -14.32 18.49 6.57
CA GLY A 915 -14.39 19.85 7.09
C GLY A 915 -15.06 19.98 8.47
N THR A 916 -15.52 18.89 9.07
CA THR A 916 -15.99 18.85 10.47
C THR A 916 -14.85 19.12 11.45
N VAL A 917 -13.63 18.62 11.16
CA VAL A 917 -12.45 18.79 12.02
C VAL A 917 -12.17 20.28 12.30
N SER A 918 -12.11 21.10 11.25
CA SER A 918 -11.87 22.55 11.42
C SER A 918 -13.02 23.25 12.14
N ARG A 919 -14.27 22.78 11.96
CA ARG A 919 -15.46 23.39 12.58
C ARG A 919 -15.62 23.07 14.07
N VAL A 920 -15.26 21.87 14.54
CA VAL A 920 -15.27 21.57 16.00
C VAL A 920 -14.18 22.34 16.75
N HIS A 921 -13.09 22.71 16.06
CA HIS A 921 -12.06 23.63 16.55
C HIS A 921 -12.41 25.13 16.34
N ASP A 922 -13.61 25.45 15.83
CA ASP A 922 -14.08 26.81 15.51
C ASP A 922 -13.16 27.61 14.54
N ILE A 923 -12.42 26.89 13.69
CA ILE A 923 -11.48 27.47 12.71
C ILE A 923 -12.22 27.87 11.42
N PRO A 924 -12.08 29.11 10.92
CA PRO A 924 -12.74 29.55 9.69
C PRO A 924 -12.12 28.92 8.44
N ARG A 925 -12.92 28.79 7.37
CA ARG A 925 -12.49 28.22 6.06
C ARG A 925 -11.63 29.19 5.24
N PHE A 926 -11.75 30.49 5.48
CA PHE A 926 -11.00 31.58 4.85
C PHE A 926 -10.65 32.59 5.95
N ALA A 927 -9.45 33.14 5.99
CA ALA A 927 -9.07 34.08 7.06
C ALA A 927 -9.54 35.52 6.81
N SER A 928 -9.63 35.92 5.53
CA SER A 928 -9.99 37.30 5.17
C SER A 928 -11.23 37.40 4.27
N PRO A 929 -12.02 38.49 4.41
CA PRO A 929 -13.01 38.87 3.40
C PRO A 929 -12.40 39.12 2.02
N ALA A 930 -11.10 39.42 1.95
CA ALA A 930 -10.36 39.61 0.69
C ALA A 930 -10.14 38.29 -0.06
N GLU A 931 -9.72 37.21 0.62
CA GLU A 931 -9.62 35.86 0.03
C GLU A 931 -11.00 35.36 -0.42
N LEU A 932 -12.04 35.55 0.40
CA LEU A 932 -13.42 35.20 0.03
C LEU A 932 -13.87 35.98 -1.21
N LYS A 933 -13.58 37.29 -1.27
CA LYS A 933 -13.89 38.16 -2.43
C LYS A 933 -13.05 37.83 -3.67
N ALA A 934 -11.84 37.29 -3.50
CA ALA A 934 -11.01 36.79 -4.59
C ALA A 934 -11.57 35.48 -5.18
N VAL A 935 -11.97 34.51 -4.33
CA VAL A 935 -12.66 33.29 -4.78
C VAL A 935 -13.99 33.63 -5.45
N LEU A 936 -14.77 34.55 -4.88
CA LEU A 936 -16.01 35.09 -5.47
C LEU A 936 -15.80 35.96 -6.72
N ASN A 937 -14.56 36.34 -7.05
CA ASN A 937 -14.22 37.00 -8.31
C ASN A 937 -13.69 36.00 -9.36
N ALA A 938 -12.94 34.97 -8.95
CA ALA A 938 -12.57 33.85 -9.83
C ALA A 938 -13.82 33.08 -10.33
N LEU A 939 -14.85 33.01 -9.49
CA LEU A 939 -16.19 32.53 -9.85
C LEU A 939 -16.97 33.41 -10.86
N LYS A 940 -16.39 34.51 -11.35
CA LYS A 940 -17.03 35.43 -12.33
C LYS A 940 -16.42 35.39 -13.72
N ASN A 941 -15.55 34.44 -14.06
CA ASN A 941 -15.13 34.27 -15.45
C ASN A 941 -16.36 33.84 -16.28
N PRO A 942 -16.94 34.70 -17.15
CA PRO A 942 -18.27 34.49 -17.71
C PRO A 942 -18.14 34.03 -19.17
N SER A 943 -17.43 32.92 -19.37
CA SER A 943 -17.18 32.33 -20.70
C SER A 943 -17.88 30.99 -20.92
N ASP A 944 -18.30 30.33 -19.85
CA ASP A 944 -18.70 28.91 -19.85
C ASP A 944 -20.16 28.70 -19.38
N LEU A 945 -20.87 29.78 -19.02
CA LEU A 945 -22.25 29.77 -18.54
C LEU A 945 -22.99 31.00 -19.06
N ASP A 946 -24.05 30.77 -19.83
CA ASP A 946 -24.97 31.78 -20.36
C ASP A 946 -26.32 31.65 -19.63
N ASP A 947 -26.82 32.75 -19.04
CA ASP A 947 -28.22 32.98 -18.60
C ASP A 947 -28.32 34.17 -17.60
N ASP A 948 -29.06 35.22 -17.97
CA ASP A 948 -29.32 36.41 -17.13
C ASP A 948 -30.18 36.14 -15.87
N GLU A 949 -30.67 34.92 -15.71
CA GLU A 949 -31.39 34.44 -14.52
C GLU A 949 -30.40 34.10 -13.38
N ILE A 950 -29.28 33.46 -13.70
CA ILE A 950 -28.24 33.04 -12.74
C ILE A 950 -27.60 34.26 -12.08
N SER A 951 -27.38 35.33 -12.86
CA SER A 951 -26.83 36.60 -12.38
C SER A 951 -27.71 37.28 -11.31
N ARG A 952 -29.05 37.09 -11.38
CA ARG A 952 -30.01 37.53 -10.36
C ARG A 952 -29.96 36.64 -9.11
N ALA A 953 -29.96 35.32 -9.25
CA ALA A 953 -29.85 34.40 -8.11
C ALA A 953 -28.53 34.63 -7.30
N PHE A 954 -27.41 34.84 -7.98
CA PHE A 954 -26.12 35.22 -7.36
C PHE A 954 -26.11 36.64 -6.76
N LYS A 955 -27.14 37.46 -6.95
CA LYS A 955 -27.28 38.78 -6.34
C LYS A 955 -28.02 38.70 -5.01
N GLU A 956 -29.07 37.87 -4.91
CA GLU A 956 -29.81 37.61 -3.67
C GLU A 956 -29.02 36.74 -2.69
N LEU A 957 -28.29 35.73 -3.19
CA LEU A 957 -27.36 34.92 -2.37
C LEU A 957 -26.33 35.79 -1.64
N LYS A 958 -25.87 36.90 -2.25
CA LYS A 958 -24.95 37.84 -1.59
C LYS A 958 -25.58 38.54 -0.40
N GLU A 959 -26.90 38.73 -0.34
CA GLU A 959 -27.55 39.46 0.75
C GLU A 959 -27.82 38.56 1.96
N GLU A 960 -28.28 37.31 1.75
CA GLU A 960 -28.38 36.31 2.82
C GLU A 960 -26.98 35.94 3.36
N GLU A 961 -25.98 35.70 2.51
CA GLU A 961 -24.60 35.45 2.97
C GLU A 961 -23.96 36.71 3.60
N ALA A 962 -24.22 37.93 3.11
CA ALA A 962 -23.70 39.15 3.75
C ALA A 962 -24.36 39.46 5.09
N ALA A 963 -25.63 39.08 5.31
CA ALA A 963 -26.28 39.20 6.62
C ALA A 963 -25.70 38.20 7.65
N GLU A 964 -25.44 36.97 7.22
CA GLU A 964 -24.72 35.98 8.04
C GLU A 964 -23.26 36.40 8.30
N LEU A 965 -22.59 36.94 7.28
CA LEU A 965 -21.21 37.43 7.39
C LEU A 965 -21.12 38.70 8.26
N ARG A 966 -22.08 39.63 8.19
CA ARG A 966 -22.15 40.83 9.04
C ARG A 966 -22.31 40.47 10.51
N ARG A 967 -23.27 39.60 10.87
CA ARG A 967 -23.43 39.12 12.26
C ARG A 967 -22.17 38.41 12.77
N ARG A 968 -21.44 37.70 11.90
CA ARG A 968 -20.16 37.07 12.23
C ARG A 968 -19.00 38.08 12.29
N LEU A 969 -19.07 39.19 11.56
CA LEU A 969 -18.13 40.30 11.66
C LEU A 969 -18.34 41.08 12.97
N GLU A 970 -19.57 41.44 13.31
CA GLU A 970 -19.95 42.14 14.55
C GLU A 970 -19.57 41.32 15.79
N GLY A 971 -19.89 40.02 15.80
CA GLY A 971 -19.49 39.08 16.85
C GLY A 971 -18.00 38.71 16.88
N ALA A 972 -17.22 39.12 15.87
CA ALA A 972 -15.77 39.00 15.84
C ALA A 972 -15.08 40.33 16.21
N LEU A 973 -15.61 41.47 15.77
CA LEU A 973 -15.13 42.82 16.08
C LEU A 973 -15.20 43.09 17.58
N SER A 974 -16.34 42.79 18.21
CA SER A 974 -16.51 42.83 19.68
C SER A 974 -15.58 41.89 20.47
N LYS A 975 -14.87 40.96 19.79
CA LYS A 975 -13.81 40.11 20.37
C LYS A 975 -12.39 40.50 19.91
N ALA A 976 -12.28 41.38 18.91
CA ALA A 976 -11.02 41.87 18.36
C ALA A 976 -10.59 43.22 18.96
N GLU A 977 -11.52 43.93 19.61
CA GLU A 977 -11.24 45.16 20.37
C GLU A 977 -10.51 44.91 21.70
N ASP A 978 -10.37 43.66 22.17
CA ASP A 978 -9.41 43.33 23.25
C ASP A 978 -7.96 43.39 22.71
N PRO A 979 -7.12 44.35 23.14
CA PRO A 979 -5.78 44.51 22.58
C PRO A 979 -4.83 43.34 22.84
N LYS A 980 -5.17 42.43 23.77
CA LYS A 980 -4.28 41.33 24.21
C LYS A 980 -4.21 40.15 23.24
N ASN A 981 -5.11 40.05 22.26
CA ASN A 981 -5.34 38.81 21.51
C ASN A 981 -4.70 38.72 20.10
N LYS A 982 -3.83 39.66 19.74
CA LYS A 982 -3.29 39.88 18.37
C LYS A 982 -2.41 38.75 17.75
N HIS A 983 -2.26 37.59 18.39
CA HIS A 983 -1.27 36.57 17.99
C HIS A 983 -1.81 35.13 17.73
N LYS A 984 -3.14 34.89 17.63
CA LYS A 984 -3.69 33.51 17.53
C LYS A 984 -4.85 33.29 16.54
N HIS A 985 -4.81 33.87 15.33
CA HIS A 985 -5.73 33.44 14.27
C HIS A 985 -5.24 32.15 13.59
N LYS A 986 -5.88 31.02 13.93
CA LYS A 986 -5.70 29.75 13.21
C LYS A 986 -6.46 29.78 11.88
N GLU A 987 -5.84 29.31 10.81
CA GLU A 987 -6.45 29.15 9.48
C GLU A 987 -6.09 27.77 8.91
N VAL A 988 -6.97 27.16 8.11
CA VAL A 988 -6.70 25.88 7.43
C VAL A 988 -5.89 26.12 6.15
N GLY A 989 -4.65 25.63 6.10
CA GLY A 989 -3.74 25.79 4.95
C GLY A 989 -3.77 24.61 3.97
N MET A 990 -4.18 23.42 4.42
CA MET A 990 -4.41 22.25 3.55
C MET A 990 -5.46 21.33 4.16
N MET A 991 -6.43 20.91 3.35
CA MET A 991 -7.46 19.94 3.72
C MET A 991 -7.75 19.01 2.54
N VAL A 992 -7.56 17.70 2.71
CA VAL A 992 -7.84 16.69 1.65
C VAL A 992 -8.10 15.31 2.28
N SER A 993 -9.09 14.60 1.73
CA SER A 993 -9.46 13.22 2.09
C SER A 993 -8.33 12.23 1.78
N LEU A 994 -8.18 11.18 2.60
CA LEU A 994 -7.23 10.07 2.37
C LEU A 994 -7.98 8.77 2.10
N ASP A 995 -8.93 8.43 2.96
CA ASP A 995 -9.89 7.34 2.77
C ASP A 995 -11.33 7.85 2.89
N HIS A 996 -12.29 7.00 2.54
CA HIS A 996 -13.69 7.18 2.89
C HIS A 996 -14.37 5.81 2.89
N SER A 997 -14.98 5.40 3.99
CA SER A 997 -15.78 4.17 4.07
C SER A 997 -17.24 4.47 4.36
N ILE A 998 -18.14 3.75 3.69
CA ILE A 998 -19.59 3.83 3.86
C ILE A 998 -20.11 2.43 4.20
N TYR A 999 -20.90 2.34 5.27
CA TYR A 999 -21.72 1.17 5.61
C TYR A 999 -23.18 1.55 5.37
N PHE A 1000 -23.85 0.82 4.48
CA PHE A 1000 -25.26 1.04 4.11
C PHE A 1000 -26.11 0.03 4.87
N HIS A 1001 -26.95 0.50 5.80
CA HIS A 1001 -27.69 -0.37 6.73
C HIS A 1001 -29.03 -0.80 6.17
N ASN A 1002 -29.79 0.17 5.66
CA ASN A 1002 -31.14 -0.01 5.13
C ASN A 1002 -31.21 0.54 3.69
N PRO A 1003 -30.47 -0.03 2.71
CA PRO A 1003 -30.36 0.55 1.38
C PRO A 1003 -31.75 0.78 0.75
N TRP A 1004 -32.61 -0.23 0.69
CA TRP A 1004 -33.92 -0.15 0.06
C TRP A 1004 -34.94 0.80 0.73
N ALA A 1005 -34.63 1.38 1.90
CA ALA A 1005 -35.61 2.06 2.76
C ALA A 1005 -35.64 3.60 2.62
N PHE A 1006 -34.94 4.19 1.65
CA PHE A 1006 -34.82 5.65 1.56
C PHE A 1006 -34.88 6.22 0.14
N ARG A 1007 -35.20 7.52 0.09
CA ARG A 1007 -35.17 8.37 -1.10
C ARG A 1007 -34.13 9.48 -0.93
N ALA A 1008 -33.18 9.55 -1.86
CA ALA A 1008 -32.08 10.54 -1.79
C ALA A 1008 -32.51 11.99 -2.14
N ASP A 1009 -33.70 12.16 -2.71
CA ASP A 1009 -34.39 13.42 -2.99
C ASP A 1009 -35.37 13.83 -1.87
N GLU A 1010 -35.48 13.04 -0.80
CA GLU A 1010 -36.06 13.48 0.47
C GLU A 1010 -34.99 13.98 1.45
N TRP A 1011 -35.41 14.72 2.48
CA TRP A 1011 -34.52 15.23 3.51
C TRP A 1011 -33.87 14.10 4.31
N MET A 1012 -32.57 13.90 4.10
CA MET A 1012 -31.72 13.04 4.93
C MET A 1012 -31.06 13.88 6.02
N VAL A 1013 -31.17 13.47 7.29
CA VAL A 1013 -30.48 14.08 8.43
C VAL A 1013 -29.09 13.49 8.56
N THR A 1014 -28.09 14.34 8.76
CA THR A 1014 -26.68 13.96 8.99
C THR A 1014 -26.21 14.53 10.32
N GLU A 1015 -25.55 13.70 11.12
CA GLU A 1015 -24.77 14.13 12.29
C GLU A 1015 -23.32 13.70 12.11
N MET A 1016 -22.39 14.63 12.31
CA MET A 1016 -20.95 14.42 12.14
C MET A 1016 -20.18 14.72 13.45
N GLU A 1017 -19.20 13.88 13.76
CA GLU A 1017 -18.32 14.00 14.93
C GLU A 1017 -16.85 13.78 14.56
N SER A 1018 -15.94 14.39 15.32
CA SER A 1018 -14.49 14.34 15.06
C SER A 1018 -13.76 13.82 16.30
N PRO A 1019 -13.74 12.49 16.55
CA PRO A 1019 -13.19 11.92 17.78
C PRO A 1019 -11.66 12.06 17.89
N TRP A 1020 -10.94 12.36 16.81
CA TRP A 1020 -9.50 12.53 16.84
C TRP A 1020 -8.98 13.49 15.76
N ALA A 1021 -8.02 14.34 16.14
CA ALA A 1021 -7.17 15.10 15.21
C ALA A 1021 -5.75 15.24 15.79
N GLY A 1022 -4.73 15.09 14.95
CA GLY A 1022 -3.32 15.06 15.35
C GLY A 1022 -2.39 14.77 14.16
N GLU A 1023 -1.09 15.01 14.30
CA GLU A 1023 -0.07 14.76 13.24
C GLU A 1023 -0.43 15.34 11.86
N GLY A 1024 -1.17 16.46 11.82
CA GLY A 1024 -1.66 17.09 10.60
C GLY A 1024 -2.74 16.29 9.85
N ARG A 1025 -3.48 15.43 10.54
CA ARG A 1025 -4.64 14.67 10.06
C ARG A 1025 -5.81 14.78 11.03
N GLY A 1026 -6.99 14.35 10.60
CA GLY A 1026 -8.17 14.19 11.47
C GLY A 1026 -9.11 13.11 10.95
N LEU A 1027 -9.79 12.45 11.88
CA LEU A 1027 -10.78 11.41 11.63
C LEU A 1027 -12.17 11.97 11.92
N VAL A 1028 -13.12 11.75 11.00
CA VAL A 1028 -14.53 12.12 11.17
C VAL A 1028 -15.41 10.89 11.01
N LEU A 1029 -16.43 10.79 11.87
CA LEU A 1029 -17.51 9.80 11.79
C LEU A 1029 -18.83 10.51 11.47
N GLN A 1030 -19.71 9.87 10.72
CA GLN A 1030 -21.01 10.41 10.35
C GLN A 1030 -22.09 9.33 10.44
N ASN A 1031 -23.26 9.67 10.97
CA ASN A 1031 -24.48 8.90 10.80
C ASN A 1031 -25.46 9.68 9.92
N ILE A 1032 -26.19 8.95 9.08
CA ILE A 1032 -27.19 9.48 8.15
C ILE A 1032 -28.51 8.73 8.34
N TRP A 1033 -29.58 9.49 8.55
CA TRP A 1033 -30.95 9.01 8.68
C TRP A 1033 -31.84 9.58 7.57
N SER A 1034 -32.85 8.84 7.14
CA SER A 1034 -33.92 9.32 6.26
C SER A 1034 -34.99 10.13 7.01
N LYS A 1035 -35.92 10.74 6.27
CA LYS A 1035 -36.99 11.63 6.78
C LYS A 1035 -37.89 10.99 7.86
N ASP A 1036 -38.03 9.66 7.82
CA ASP A 1036 -38.78 8.83 8.77
C ASP A 1036 -38.00 8.51 10.06
N GLY A 1037 -36.71 8.80 10.11
CA GLY A 1037 -35.80 8.48 11.21
C GLY A 1037 -35.09 7.13 11.09
N THR A 1038 -35.24 6.38 9.98
CA THR A 1038 -34.48 5.15 9.73
C THR A 1038 -33.00 5.47 9.51
N LEU A 1039 -32.09 4.75 10.17
CA LEU A 1039 -30.64 4.87 9.95
C LEU A 1039 -30.27 4.21 8.61
N ILE A 1040 -29.80 5.00 7.63
CA ILE A 1040 -29.55 4.54 6.27
C ILE A 1040 -28.07 4.28 6.00
N ALA A 1041 -27.18 5.10 6.57
CA ALA A 1041 -25.73 4.89 6.44
C ALA A 1041 -24.92 5.40 7.65
N THR A 1042 -23.77 4.76 7.88
CA THR A 1042 -22.69 5.25 8.74
C THR A 1042 -21.42 5.38 7.92
N CYS A 1043 -20.74 6.52 8.00
CA CYS A 1043 -19.55 6.83 7.20
C CYS A 1043 -18.35 7.16 8.10
N THR A 1044 -17.14 6.88 7.63
CA THR A 1044 -15.87 7.20 8.30
C THR A 1044 -14.85 7.74 7.30
N GLN A 1045 -14.09 8.77 7.67
CA GLN A 1045 -13.12 9.43 6.77
C GLN A 1045 -11.94 10.01 7.55
N GLU A 1046 -10.72 9.53 7.29
CA GLU A 1046 -9.49 10.25 7.63
C GLU A 1046 -9.13 11.22 6.49
N GLY A 1047 -8.61 12.38 6.85
CA GLY A 1047 -8.02 13.32 5.90
C GLY A 1047 -6.83 14.08 6.49
N VAL A 1048 -5.98 14.58 5.61
CA VAL A 1048 -4.96 15.59 5.98
C VAL A 1048 -5.70 16.87 6.33
N VAL A 1049 -5.46 17.39 7.54
CA VAL A 1049 -5.99 18.67 8.03
C VAL A 1049 -4.84 19.42 8.66
N ARG A 1050 -4.32 20.43 7.96
CA ARG A 1050 -3.14 21.21 8.37
C ARG A 1050 -3.47 22.69 8.38
N LEU A 1051 -2.97 23.37 9.41
CA LEU A 1051 -3.10 24.82 9.52
C LEU A 1051 -2.08 25.53 8.61
N LYS A 1052 -2.45 26.71 8.10
CA LYS A 1052 -1.52 27.66 7.48
C LYS A 1052 -0.46 27.99 8.53
N GLN A 1053 0.79 28.06 8.09
CA GLN A 1053 1.92 28.43 8.95
C GLN A 1053 2.27 29.89 8.67
N ASP A 1054 2.70 30.64 9.68
CA ASP A 1054 3.08 32.05 9.53
C ASP A 1054 4.38 32.21 8.71
N GLU A 1055 5.28 31.21 8.77
CA GLU A 1055 6.33 31.01 7.76
C GLU A 1055 5.75 30.30 6.51
N PRO A 1056 6.12 30.71 5.28
CA PRO A 1056 5.70 30.00 4.07
C PRO A 1056 6.21 28.54 4.10
N PRO A 1057 5.39 27.55 3.68
CA PRO A 1057 5.75 26.14 3.77
C PRO A 1057 7.00 25.86 2.92
N ARG A 1058 8.04 25.30 3.57
CA ARG A 1058 9.37 24.98 3.03
C ARG A 1058 9.39 23.84 1.97
N SER A 1059 8.29 23.67 1.23
CA SER A 1059 7.97 22.51 0.38
C SER A 1059 7.04 22.84 -0.80
N LYS A 1060 7.11 24.07 -1.32
CA LYS A 1060 6.67 24.42 -2.69
C LYS A 1060 7.86 24.78 -3.59
N ILE A 1061 8.85 23.89 -3.58
CA ILE A 1061 9.95 23.72 -4.55
C ILE A 1061 10.14 22.20 -4.70
#